data_AF-A0A964AIA5-F1
#
_entry.id   AF-A0A964AIA5-F1
#
_cell.length_a   1.000
_cell.length_b   1.000
_cell.length_c   1.000
_cell.angle_alpha   90.00
_cell.angle_beta   90.00
_cell.angle_gamma   90.00
#
_symmetry.space_group_name_H-M   'P 1'
#
loop_
_entity.id
_entity.type
_entity.pdbx_description
1 polymer ?
#
loop_
_entity_poly.entity_id
_entity_poly.type
_entity_poly.pdbx_seq_one_letter_code
_entity_poly.pdbx_strand_id
1 'polypeptide(L)'
;MSPWLLVPLAACKGEPAVVDTVQPADSGPALEVVDADQDGHPSDEDCDDANPAVHPEAAEVCDGVDNDCDGQVDGADAEGATLWFMDADQDGFGDDAETAFDCAPGPLFIGVGGDCDDGDPSAFPGNTELCDEVDNDCDGAVDEPPIEGTPTWYQDQDGDGWGDGRDLAVACAAPPGYVARSGDCDDHDAELNPGAPEIPDDGEDTNCDGRDDCPDLNCDGYPDIILPRAYEDADPSLDSYIYYGSASGFSVDRRDALPTLGAYSAIVRDLNNDYYPDIVFIPGRFLSDAEDSYVYYGSAEGFSTDHRDILPGERPNQVCVEDLNNDGYMEVVVANFYGPRNFRVDPYIYWGSADGFDTANRTSLSGPHASSDCEIADLNDDGYPDIVFGSFRHSQSTIVTTNWVFWGSSDGFSSENTTALASHHTPDVDVADIDGDGHLDILTTTYDDFRADSDSFIYWGSEDGYSSDDAVRLSARSPWQAEIADFDLDGALDVAFASYHGGAYNYVYYQTGPRQFAEAAREELTSETNFILHAQDLNGDLYPDLLTSSLGSSTSTIFWGSSTGFSSSHREALPVPDSAPFDVGDVNLDGHPDIVYGDGLAGEPSWLYLGSADGYDPDDVILLPAGGVLGRPVIVWSE
;
A
#
# COMPACT_ATOMS: atom_id res chain seq x y z
N MET A 1 25.60 -30.52 12.46
CA MET A 1 26.48 -31.68 12.14
C MET A 1 27.83 -31.14 11.72
N SER A 2 28.86 -31.39 12.54
CA SER A 2 30.34 -31.38 12.38
C SER A 2 31.06 -30.45 11.37
N PRO A 3 32.38 -30.15 11.54
CA PRO A 3 33.30 -30.36 12.70
C PRO A 3 34.10 -29.07 13.09
N TRP A 4 34.54 -28.86 14.35
CA TRP A 4 35.83 -29.30 14.98
C TRP A 4 37.08 -29.01 14.08
N LEU A 5 38.25 -28.48 14.47
CA LEU A 5 39.02 -28.50 15.72
C LEU A 5 40.36 -27.73 15.49
N LEU A 6 40.82 -26.94 16.48
CA LEU A 6 42.22 -26.65 16.97
C LEU A 6 43.36 -26.39 15.95
N VAL A 7 44.50 -25.77 16.27
CA VAL A 7 45.63 -26.19 17.15
C VAL A 7 46.61 -24.97 17.29
N PRO A 8 47.63 -24.98 18.17
CA PRO A 8 47.80 -24.00 19.24
C PRO A 8 49.26 -23.50 19.39
N LEU A 9 49.54 -22.88 20.55
CA LEU A 9 50.85 -22.70 21.17
C LEU A 9 51.77 -23.94 21.09
N ALA A 10 53.04 -23.71 20.77
CA ALA A 10 54.14 -24.65 20.99
C ALA A 10 55.28 -23.96 21.74
N ALA A 11 55.61 -24.54 22.89
CA ALA A 11 56.71 -24.21 23.78
C ALA A 11 58.08 -24.68 23.25
N CYS A 12 59.17 -24.23 23.88
CA CYS A 12 60.36 -25.06 24.13
C CYS A 12 61.23 -24.49 25.28
N LYS A 13 61.13 -25.13 26.45
CA LYS A 13 62.20 -25.18 27.47
C LYS A 13 62.93 -26.52 27.29
N GLY A 14 64.27 -26.48 27.31
CA GLY A 14 65.14 -27.65 27.39
C GLY A 14 66.06 -27.54 28.62
N GLU A 15 65.97 -28.51 29.53
CA GLU A 15 66.96 -28.90 30.54
C GLU A 15 67.96 -29.92 29.91
N PRO A 16 69.11 -30.41 30.50
CA PRO A 16 69.33 -30.65 31.95
C PRO A 16 70.78 -30.66 32.55
N ALA A 17 70.84 -30.85 33.88
CA ALA A 17 71.82 -31.60 34.70
C ALA A 17 73.26 -31.05 34.94
N VAL A 18 74.03 -31.32 36.01
CA VAL A 18 73.97 -31.93 37.37
C VAL A 18 75.40 -31.72 37.99
N VAL A 19 75.49 -31.42 39.29
CA VAL A 19 76.59 -31.68 40.29
C VAL A 19 77.97 -30.97 40.20
N ASP A 20 78.17 -30.11 41.21
CA ASP A 20 79.27 -29.99 42.19
C ASP A 20 80.72 -30.37 41.80
N THR A 21 81.59 -29.34 41.77
CA THR A 21 82.88 -29.36 42.48
C THR A 21 83.27 -27.95 42.93
N VAL A 22 83.33 -27.74 44.24
CA VAL A 22 83.98 -26.59 44.91
C VAL A 22 85.49 -26.81 45.05
N GLN A 23 86.31 -25.82 44.66
CA GLN A 23 87.38 -25.19 45.48
C GLN A 23 88.16 -24.08 44.72
N PRO A 24 88.83 -23.13 45.41
CA PRO A 24 88.46 -21.71 45.34
C PRO A 24 89.55 -20.75 44.79
N ALA A 25 89.21 -19.46 44.84
CA ALA A 25 90.00 -18.23 44.69
C ALA A 25 89.84 -17.53 43.33
N ASP A 26 89.12 -16.42 43.29
CA ASP A 26 89.74 -15.10 43.50
C ASP A 26 88.65 -14.03 43.73
N SER A 27 88.95 -13.05 44.57
CA SER A 27 88.09 -11.90 44.83
C SER A 27 87.97 -11.01 43.59
N GLY A 28 86.79 -10.98 42.95
CA GLY A 28 86.38 -9.92 42.02
C GLY A 28 85.77 -8.73 42.77
N PRO A 29 85.86 -7.51 42.22
CA PRO A 29 85.53 -6.29 42.95
C PRO A 29 84.02 -6.20 43.21
N ALA A 30 83.64 -5.43 44.24
CA ALA A 30 82.27 -4.97 44.40
C ALA A 30 81.80 -4.34 43.08
N LEU A 31 80.57 -4.63 42.67
CA LEU A 31 79.86 -3.80 41.68
C LEU A 31 79.91 -2.37 42.24
N GLU A 32 80.65 -1.49 41.56
CA GLU A 32 80.55 -0.07 41.86
C GLU A 32 79.12 0.30 41.49
N VAL A 33 78.34 0.69 42.50
CA VAL A 33 77.08 1.36 42.27
C VAL A 33 77.48 2.74 41.73
N VAL A 34 77.23 2.92 40.44
CA VAL A 34 77.54 4.15 39.72
C VAL A 34 76.22 4.91 39.56
N ASP A 35 76.33 6.22 39.67
CA ASP A 35 75.33 7.21 39.29
C ASP A 35 75.80 7.72 37.90
N ALA A 36 75.25 7.15 36.84
CA ALA A 36 75.79 7.30 35.49
C ALA A 36 75.31 8.58 34.77
N ASP A 37 74.18 9.15 35.18
CA ASP A 37 73.65 10.41 34.64
C ASP A 37 73.84 11.63 35.56
N GLN A 38 74.32 11.42 36.79
CA GLN A 38 74.68 12.43 37.79
C GLN A 38 73.49 13.20 38.37
N ASP A 39 72.35 12.55 38.52
CA ASP A 39 71.18 13.14 39.18
C ASP A 39 71.20 13.02 40.72
N GLY A 40 72.10 12.17 41.25
CA GLY A 40 72.30 11.93 42.67
C GLY A 40 71.70 10.62 43.19
N HIS A 41 71.03 9.84 42.34
CA HIS A 41 70.53 8.50 42.62
C HIS A 41 71.42 7.46 41.92
N PRO A 42 71.90 6.45 42.65
CA PRO A 42 72.78 5.45 42.05
C PRO A 42 71.98 4.26 41.49
N SER A 43 72.56 3.53 40.53
CA SER A 43 71.95 2.38 39.82
C SER A 43 71.22 1.28 40.61
N ASP A 44 71.29 1.21 41.94
CA ASP A 44 70.49 0.29 42.76
C ASP A 44 69.20 0.91 43.35
N GLU A 45 69.03 2.22 43.20
CA GLU A 45 67.84 2.99 43.58
C GLU A 45 67.14 3.60 42.34
N ASP A 46 67.87 3.82 41.24
CA ASP A 46 67.36 4.39 39.98
C ASP A 46 66.95 3.30 38.96
N CYS A 47 65.73 3.40 38.44
CA CYS A 47 65.17 2.48 37.46
C CYS A 47 65.65 2.74 36.00
N ASP A 48 66.22 3.90 35.69
CA ASP A 48 66.96 4.21 34.46
C ASP A 48 68.16 5.16 34.72
N ASP A 49 69.24 4.62 35.30
CA ASP A 49 70.53 5.29 35.62
C ASP A 49 71.25 5.99 34.44
N ALA A 50 70.64 6.02 33.26
CA ALA A 50 71.11 6.77 32.10
C ALA A 50 70.27 8.03 31.80
N ASN A 51 69.20 8.27 32.55
CA ASN A 51 68.24 9.34 32.32
C ASN A 51 67.94 10.14 33.61
N PRO A 52 68.48 11.37 33.75
CA PRO A 52 68.41 12.15 35.00
C PRO A 52 67.02 12.75 35.29
N ALA A 53 66.00 12.31 34.55
CA ALA A 53 64.59 12.63 34.77
C ALA A 53 63.79 11.42 35.30
N VAL A 54 64.45 10.27 35.50
CA VAL A 54 63.86 9.03 36.01
C VAL A 54 64.65 8.68 37.27
N HIS A 55 64.04 8.82 38.45
CA HIS A 55 64.65 8.48 39.73
C HIS A 55 63.59 8.54 40.85
N PRO A 56 63.82 7.92 42.03
CA PRO A 56 62.85 7.84 43.14
C PRO A 56 62.26 9.15 43.71
N GLU A 57 62.78 10.31 43.30
CA GLU A 57 62.31 11.64 43.74
C GLU A 57 61.81 12.49 42.54
N ALA A 58 61.74 11.93 41.34
CA ALA A 58 61.19 12.59 40.18
C ALA A 58 59.68 12.79 40.36
N ALA A 59 59.10 13.74 39.62
CA ALA A 59 57.66 13.81 39.49
C ALA A 59 57.25 12.85 38.37
N GLU A 60 56.28 11.98 38.64
CA GLU A 60 55.65 11.18 37.60
C GLU A 60 54.94 12.11 36.60
N VAL A 61 55.07 11.83 35.30
CA VAL A 61 54.41 12.59 34.23
C VAL A 61 53.79 11.60 33.23
N CYS A 62 52.69 11.96 32.57
CA CYS A 62 52.05 11.07 31.59
C CYS A 62 52.88 10.92 30.28
N ASP A 63 53.97 10.16 30.29
CA ASP A 63 54.87 9.97 29.15
C ASP A 63 55.18 8.50 28.79
N GLY A 64 54.61 7.55 29.54
CA GLY A 64 54.78 6.12 29.36
C GLY A 64 56.03 5.56 30.04
N VAL A 65 56.67 6.34 30.92
CA VAL A 65 57.85 5.96 31.71
C VAL A 65 57.52 6.11 33.19
N ASP A 66 57.86 5.10 33.99
CA ASP A 66 57.87 5.18 35.46
C ASP A 66 59.01 6.12 35.88
N ASN A 67 58.72 7.42 36.00
CA ASN A 67 59.71 8.46 36.28
C ASN A 67 60.14 8.42 37.74
N ASP A 68 59.23 8.12 38.66
CA ASP A 68 59.52 8.10 40.09
C ASP A 68 59.91 6.73 40.66
N CYS A 69 60.04 5.72 39.78
CA CYS A 69 60.50 4.37 40.08
C CYS A 69 59.68 3.65 41.17
N ASP A 70 58.40 4.00 41.34
CA ASP A 70 57.52 3.36 42.32
C ASP A 70 56.92 2.02 41.82
N GLY A 71 57.09 1.73 40.52
CA GLY A 71 56.57 0.54 39.84
C GLY A 71 55.23 0.74 39.12
N GLN A 72 54.69 1.95 39.09
CA GLN A 72 53.50 2.35 38.35
C GLN A 72 53.90 3.31 37.23
N VAL A 73 53.81 2.84 35.98
CA VAL A 73 53.99 3.72 34.82
C VAL A 73 52.76 4.62 34.69
N ASP A 74 52.94 5.94 34.68
CA ASP A 74 51.89 6.95 34.50
C ASP A 74 50.74 6.80 35.52
N GLY A 75 51.08 6.59 36.80
CA GLY A 75 50.13 6.38 37.89
C GLY A 75 49.18 7.55 38.17
N ALA A 76 48.28 7.39 39.14
CA ALA A 76 47.31 8.43 39.52
C ALA A 76 47.94 9.72 40.08
N ASP A 77 49.22 9.68 40.43
CA ASP A 77 50.05 10.79 40.88
C ASP A 77 50.83 11.49 39.75
N ALA A 78 50.73 11.00 38.51
CA ALA A 78 51.34 11.60 37.34
C ALA A 78 50.79 13.01 37.06
N GLU A 79 51.70 13.96 36.82
CA GLU A 79 51.36 15.30 36.35
C GLU A 79 50.79 15.20 34.93
N GLY A 80 49.47 15.39 34.83
CA GLY A 80 48.72 15.25 33.58
C GLY A 80 47.57 14.25 33.66
N ALA A 81 47.51 13.41 34.71
CA ALA A 81 46.39 12.53 34.94
C ALA A 81 45.10 13.36 35.13
N THR A 82 44.01 12.88 34.54
CA THR A 82 42.69 13.52 34.63
C THR A 82 41.66 12.58 35.21
N LEU A 83 40.52 13.13 35.62
CA LEU A 83 39.37 12.34 36.05
C LEU A 83 38.65 11.79 34.82
N TRP A 84 38.27 10.52 34.90
CA TRP A 84 37.50 9.78 33.91
C TRP A 84 36.34 9.05 34.58
N PHE A 85 35.28 8.81 33.83
CA PHE A 85 34.01 8.22 34.28
C PHE A 85 33.75 6.95 33.47
N MET A 86 33.35 5.87 34.13
CA MET A 86 32.97 4.64 33.46
C MET A 86 31.76 4.91 32.57
N ASP A 87 31.82 4.45 31.32
CA ASP A 87 30.80 4.59 30.29
C ASP A 87 30.45 3.16 29.82
N ALA A 88 29.49 2.53 30.50
CA ALA A 88 29.21 1.11 30.33
C ALA A 88 28.26 0.80 29.16
N ASP A 89 27.37 1.73 28.80
CA ASP A 89 26.46 1.61 27.65
C ASP A 89 26.95 2.30 26.37
N GLN A 90 28.01 3.11 26.46
CA GLN A 90 28.71 3.78 25.35
C GLN A 90 27.92 4.91 24.68
N ASP A 91 27.15 5.68 25.45
CA ASP A 91 26.51 6.90 24.95
C ASP A 91 27.42 8.15 24.96
N GLY A 92 28.57 8.07 25.65
CA GLY A 92 29.57 9.12 25.74
C GLY A 92 29.50 10.01 26.99
N PHE A 93 28.59 9.70 27.92
CA PHE A 93 28.60 10.15 29.30
C PHE A 93 29.01 8.98 30.20
N GLY A 94 29.26 9.24 31.48
CA GLY A 94 29.67 8.17 32.38
C GLY A 94 29.26 8.41 33.81
N ASP A 95 29.25 7.33 34.59
CA ASP A 95 28.80 7.30 35.97
C ASP A 95 29.74 8.09 36.90
N ASP A 96 29.21 9.13 37.54
CA ASP A 96 29.88 9.94 38.56
C ASP A 96 30.31 9.12 39.80
N ALA A 97 29.73 7.94 40.03
CA ALA A 97 30.08 7.04 41.11
C ALA A 97 31.23 6.07 40.75
N GLU A 98 31.48 5.81 39.46
CA GLU A 98 32.52 4.93 38.96
C GLU A 98 33.62 5.70 38.21
N THR A 99 34.52 6.33 38.98
CA THR A 99 35.58 7.17 38.42
C THR A 99 36.97 6.53 38.45
N ALA A 100 37.82 6.88 37.49
CA ALA A 100 39.27 6.60 37.49
C ALA A 100 40.06 7.91 37.33
N PHE A 101 41.18 8.05 38.04
CA PHE A 101 42.11 9.16 37.87
C PHE A 101 43.39 8.63 37.25
N ASP A 102 43.59 8.90 35.96
CA ASP A 102 44.58 8.19 35.13
C ASP A 102 44.97 9.03 33.90
N CYS A 103 46.14 8.75 33.33
CA CYS A 103 46.63 9.30 32.07
C CYS A 103 45.99 8.61 30.85
N ALA A 104 45.67 7.32 30.96
CA ALA A 104 45.10 6.52 29.87
C ALA A 104 44.18 5.44 30.43
N PRO A 105 42.93 5.78 30.78
CA PRO A 105 42.02 4.77 31.31
C PRO A 105 41.67 3.75 30.21
N GLY A 106 41.13 2.61 30.63
CA GLY A 106 40.65 1.59 29.70
C GLY A 106 39.58 2.12 28.74
N PRO A 107 39.21 1.35 27.71
CA PRO A 107 38.31 1.80 26.63
C PRO A 107 36.85 2.06 27.06
N LEU A 108 36.49 1.82 28.32
CA LEU A 108 35.14 2.01 28.88
C LEU A 108 35.10 3.25 29.79
N PHE A 109 36.00 4.20 29.61
CA PHE A 109 36.06 5.40 30.41
C PHE A 109 36.10 6.63 29.51
N ILE A 110 35.25 7.62 29.80
CA ILE A 110 35.12 8.88 29.06
C ILE A 110 35.40 10.07 29.97
N GLY A 111 35.75 11.21 29.37
CA GLY A 111 36.13 12.43 30.11
C GLY A 111 34.96 13.29 30.59
N VAL A 112 33.73 12.81 30.39
CA VAL A 112 32.48 13.53 30.66
C VAL A 112 31.65 12.66 31.60
N GLY A 113 31.28 13.19 32.77
CA GLY A 113 30.40 12.51 33.71
C GLY A 113 28.98 13.06 33.67
N GLY A 114 28.13 12.56 34.56
CA GLY A 114 26.75 13.04 34.76
C GLY A 114 25.67 12.13 34.20
N ASP A 115 26.02 10.91 33.77
CA ASP A 115 25.08 9.88 33.39
C ASP A 115 24.22 9.45 34.59
N CYS A 116 22.91 9.36 34.39
CA CYS A 116 21.95 8.97 35.42
C CYS A 116 21.58 7.48 35.39
N ASP A 117 21.81 6.76 34.28
CA ASP A 117 21.68 5.30 34.15
C ASP A 117 22.67 4.74 33.12
N ASP A 118 23.92 4.48 33.56
CA ASP A 118 25.05 3.91 32.78
C ASP A 118 24.79 2.50 32.17
N GLY A 119 23.57 1.99 32.28
CA GLY A 119 23.10 0.79 31.61
C GLY A 119 22.13 1.03 30.46
N ASP A 120 21.71 2.28 30.23
CA ASP A 120 20.73 2.70 29.23
C ASP A 120 21.28 3.87 28.39
N PRO A 121 21.67 3.63 27.12
CA PRO A 121 22.29 4.64 26.26
C PRO A 121 21.32 5.73 25.78
N SER A 122 20.09 5.75 26.31
CA SER A 122 19.10 6.80 26.12
C SER A 122 18.92 7.71 27.36
N ALA A 123 19.67 7.50 28.43
CA ALA A 123 19.57 8.24 29.68
C ALA A 123 20.84 9.04 29.98
N PHE A 124 21.02 10.16 29.26
CA PHE A 124 22.21 11.01 29.39
C PHE A 124 21.92 12.51 29.38
N PRO A 125 22.81 13.33 29.99
CA PRO A 125 22.65 14.78 30.06
C PRO A 125 22.27 15.48 28.75
N GLY A 126 21.05 16.04 28.72
CA GLY A 126 20.53 16.82 27.61
C GLY A 126 20.08 16.00 26.40
N ASN A 127 19.81 14.70 26.57
CA ASN A 127 19.01 13.94 25.61
C ASN A 127 17.57 14.50 25.50
N THR A 128 16.75 13.97 24.61
CA THR A 128 15.33 14.33 24.53
C THR A 128 14.49 13.38 25.36
N GLU A 129 13.58 13.92 26.16
CA GLU A 129 12.58 13.14 26.91
C GLU A 129 11.63 12.36 25.99
N LEU A 130 11.33 11.13 26.39
CA LEU A 130 10.29 10.28 25.83
C LEU A 130 9.12 10.16 26.83
N CYS A 131 8.05 9.46 26.46
CA CYS A 131 6.97 9.09 27.38
C CYS A 131 7.16 7.63 27.83
N ASP A 132 8.28 7.32 28.46
CA ASP A 132 8.69 5.96 28.84
C ASP A 132 8.94 5.78 30.35
N GLU A 133 8.63 6.80 31.15
CA GLU A 133 8.85 6.85 32.60
C GLU A 133 10.35 6.84 33.00
N VAL A 134 11.25 7.17 32.06
CA VAL A 134 12.70 7.34 32.27
C VAL A 134 13.06 8.84 32.23
N ASP A 135 14.06 9.23 33.01
CA ASP A 135 14.70 10.56 32.94
C ASP A 135 15.78 10.48 31.84
N ASN A 136 15.39 10.75 30.60
CA ASN A 136 16.28 10.57 29.45
C ASN A 136 17.36 11.65 29.40
N ASP A 137 17.05 12.86 29.88
CA ASP A 137 17.95 14.01 29.79
C ASP A 137 18.78 14.27 31.07
N CYS A 138 18.58 13.44 32.09
CA CYS A 138 19.23 13.46 33.40
C CYS A 138 19.11 14.81 34.15
N ASP A 139 18.01 15.55 33.97
CA ASP A 139 17.76 16.79 34.72
C ASP A 139 17.08 16.56 36.09
N GLY A 140 16.60 15.32 36.33
CA GLY A 140 15.95 14.88 37.56
C GLY A 140 14.43 15.00 37.56
N ALA A 141 13.82 15.47 36.47
CA ALA A 141 12.43 15.26 36.15
C ALA A 141 12.28 14.01 35.25
N VAL A 142 11.04 13.57 35.05
CA VAL A 142 10.73 12.36 34.27
C VAL A 142 9.55 12.76 33.38
N ASP A 143 9.68 12.52 32.09
CA ASP A 143 8.69 12.83 31.06
C ASP A 143 8.24 14.32 31.12
N GLU A 144 9.17 15.28 31.27
CA GLU A 144 8.86 16.71 31.26
C GLU A 144 9.03 17.38 29.88
N PRO A 145 8.24 18.43 29.57
CA PRO A 145 8.37 19.11 28.29
C PRO A 145 9.72 19.82 28.14
N PRO A 146 10.37 19.73 26.96
CA PRO A 146 9.84 19.18 25.70
C PRO A 146 10.07 17.66 25.53
N ILE A 147 8.98 16.93 25.28
CA ILE A 147 8.99 15.48 25.03
C ILE A 147 8.82 15.23 23.53
N GLU A 148 9.60 14.33 22.96
CA GLU A 148 9.43 13.91 21.56
C GLU A 148 8.29 12.89 21.43
N GLY A 149 7.43 13.07 20.43
CA GLY A 149 6.34 12.14 20.15
C GLY A 149 5.19 12.13 21.17
N THR A 150 4.99 13.21 21.94
CA THR A 150 3.91 13.24 22.94
C THR A 150 2.53 13.03 22.31
N PRO A 151 1.72 12.07 22.81
CA PRO A 151 0.37 11.84 22.30
C PRO A 151 -0.52 13.08 22.45
N THR A 152 -1.41 13.25 21.47
CA THR A 152 -2.49 14.24 21.52
C THR A 152 -3.79 13.55 21.92
N TRP A 153 -4.53 14.17 22.83
CA TRP A 153 -5.82 13.71 23.34
C TRP A 153 -6.87 14.78 23.07
N TYR A 154 -8.12 14.37 22.88
CA TYR A 154 -9.25 15.24 22.52
C TYR A 154 -10.34 15.13 23.59
N GLN A 155 -10.95 16.25 23.98
CA GLN A 155 -11.97 16.25 25.02
C GLN A 155 -13.20 15.46 24.55
N ASP A 156 -13.70 14.57 25.42
CA ASP A 156 -14.90 13.74 25.21
C ASP A 156 -15.88 14.05 26.36
N GLN A 157 -16.88 14.88 26.06
CA GLN A 157 -17.83 15.40 27.04
C GLN A 157 -19.09 14.54 27.22
N ASP A 158 -19.52 13.82 26.19
CA ASP A 158 -20.70 12.97 26.23
C ASP A 158 -20.39 11.49 26.52
N GLY A 159 -19.13 11.07 26.36
CA GLY A 159 -18.60 9.79 26.74
C GLY A 159 -18.75 8.69 25.68
N ASP A 160 -18.85 9.04 24.40
CA ASP A 160 -18.99 8.08 23.31
C ASP A 160 -17.66 7.48 22.80
N GLY A 161 -16.53 8.09 23.16
CA GLY A 161 -15.18 7.65 22.80
C GLY A 161 -14.53 8.40 21.64
N TRP A 162 -15.20 9.38 21.05
CA TRP A 162 -14.67 10.38 20.14
C TRP A 162 -14.56 11.73 20.88
N GLY A 163 -13.68 12.61 20.41
CA GLY A 163 -13.50 13.90 21.05
C GLY A 163 -13.38 15.07 20.08
N ASP A 164 -13.65 16.27 20.59
CA ASP A 164 -13.60 17.52 19.84
C ASP A 164 -12.17 17.79 19.34
N GLY A 165 -11.98 17.74 18.01
CA GLY A 165 -10.70 18.05 17.37
C GLY A 165 -10.15 19.46 17.67
N ARG A 166 -10.98 20.36 18.23
CA ARG A 166 -10.60 21.73 18.61
C ARG A 166 -10.23 21.86 20.09
N ASP A 167 -10.64 20.94 20.96
CA ASP A 167 -10.24 20.91 22.38
C ASP A 167 -9.26 19.75 22.62
N LEU A 168 -7.98 20.05 22.41
CA LEU A 168 -6.90 19.09 22.52
C LEU A 168 -5.97 19.36 23.70
N ALA A 169 -5.41 18.29 24.24
CA ALA A 169 -4.38 18.29 25.25
C ALA A 169 -3.23 17.36 24.83
N VAL A 170 -2.00 17.83 24.99
CA VAL A 170 -0.79 17.05 24.71
C VAL A 170 -0.22 16.55 26.04
N ALA A 171 -0.16 15.23 26.22
CA ALA A 171 0.28 14.59 27.47
C ALA A 171 0.66 13.12 27.24
N CYS A 172 1.57 12.57 28.06
CA CYS A 172 1.94 11.15 27.97
C CYS A 172 0.80 10.19 28.30
N ALA A 173 -0.14 10.61 29.15
CA ALA A 173 -1.34 9.86 29.49
C ALA A 173 -2.59 10.71 29.26
N ALA A 174 -3.69 10.04 28.88
CA ALA A 174 -4.99 10.67 28.67
C ALA A 174 -5.41 11.49 29.90
N PRO A 175 -5.57 12.82 29.75
CA PRO A 175 -6.21 13.61 30.79
C PRO A 175 -7.63 13.09 31.09
N PRO A 176 -8.15 13.23 32.31
CA PRO A 176 -9.51 12.80 32.61
C PRO A 176 -10.54 13.50 31.72
N GLY A 177 -11.35 12.72 31.00
CA GLY A 177 -12.35 13.23 30.05
C GLY A 177 -11.78 13.56 28.67
N TYR A 178 -10.62 12.99 28.31
CA TYR A 178 -10.05 13.08 26.97
C TYR A 178 -9.81 11.67 26.41
N VAL A 179 -9.93 11.51 25.09
CA VAL A 179 -9.75 10.27 24.33
C VAL A 179 -8.76 10.47 23.18
N ALA A 180 -8.24 9.38 22.61
CA ALA A 180 -7.25 9.45 21.53
C ALA A 180 -7.87 9.74 20.16
N ARG A 181 -9.17 9.44 19.99
CA ARG A 181 -9.89 9.59 18.72
C ARG A 181 -10.45 11.01 18.61
N SER A 182 -10.11 11.71 17.54
CA SER A 182 -10.72 12.98 17.17
C SER A 182 -11.78 12.79 16.10
N GLY A 183 -12.65 13.77 15.91
CA GLY A 183 -13.56 13.82 14.76
C GLY A 183 -15.03 13.98 15.13
N ASP A 184 -15.31 14.12 16.41
CA ASP A 184 -16.65 14.40 16.91
C ASP A 184 -17.17 15.75 16.38
N CYS A 185 -18.34 15.72 15.73
CA CYS A 185 -18.98 16.90 15.17
C CYS A 185 -19.87 17.64 16.18
N ASP A 186 -20.36 16.98 17.23
CA ASP A 186 -20.99 17.60 18.40
C ASP A 186 -20.70 16.81 19.69
N ASP A 187 -19.64 17.21 20.39
CA ASP A 187 -19.17 16.70 21.69
C ASP A 187 -20.18 16.89 22.87
N HIS A 188 -21.46 17.10 22.58
CA HIS A 188 -22.54 17.08 23.56
C HIS A 188 -23.62 16.04 23.23
N ASP A 189 -23.50 15.33 22.11
CA ASP A 189 -24.46 14.35 21.61
C ASP A 189 -23.78 13.06 21.15
N ALA A 190 -23.78 12.05 22.02
CA ALA A 190 -23.17 10.74 21.79
C ALA A 190 -23.77 9.93 20.61
N GLU A 191 -24.81 10.46 19.95
CA GLU A 191 -25.35 9.91 18.70
C GLU A 191 -24.67 10.49 17.44
N LEU A 192 -23.87 11.55 17.55
CA LEU A 192 -23.21 12.25 16.43
C LEU A 192 -21.69 12.09 16.48
N ASN A 193 -21.16 11.01 15.89
CA ASN A 193 -19.74 10.73 15.88
C ASN A 193 -19.33 9.80 14.71
N PRO A 194 -18.04 9.74 14.35
CA PRO A 194 -17.56 8.90 13.24
C PRO A 194 -17.80 7.39 13.32
N GLY A 195 -18.29 6.86 14.44
CA GLY A 195 -18.68 5.45 14.56
C GLY A 195 -20.20 5.23 14.58
N ALA A 196 -21.00 6.28 14.42
CA ALA A 196 -22.45 6.21 14.45
C ALA A 196 -23.02 5.77 13.09
N PRO A 197 -24.03 4.88 13.06
CA PRO A 197 -24.75 4.55 11.83
C PRO A 197 -25.49 5.77 11.26
N GLU A 198 -25.39 5.98 9.96
CA GLU A 198 -26.08 7.08 9.28
C GLU A 198 -27.58 6.76 9.09
N ILE A 199 -28.43 7.79 9.21
CA ILE A 199 -29.82 7.73 8.75
C ILE A 199 -29.95 8.66 7.54
N PRO A 200 -29.91 8.14 6.31
CA PRO A 200 -29.90 8.96 5.11
C PRO A 200 -31.15 9.86 4.94
N ASP A 201 -30.94 11.07 4.43
CA ASP A 201 -31.94 12.12 4.13
C ASP A 201 -32.74 12.61 5.35
N ASP A 202 -32.16 12.56 6.54
CA ASP A 202 -32.81 13.08 7.76
C ASP A 202 -32.40 14.51 8.12
N GLY A 203 -31.35 15.02 7.47
CA GLY A 203 -30.79 16.36 7.60
C GLY A 203 -29.71 16.50 8.66
N GLU A 204 -29.29 15.41 9.30
CA GLU A 204 -28.22 15.36 10.31
C GLU A 204 -27.12 14.36 9.88
N ASP A 205 -25.93 14.89 9.61
CA ASP A 205 -24.70 14.12 9.37
C ASP A 205 -24.28 13.43 10.67
N THR A 206 -24.65 12.16 10.82
CA THR A 206 -24.56 11.42 12.08
C THR A 206 -23.16 10.83 12.26
N ASN A 207 -22.51 10.44 11.17
CA ASN A 207 -21.16 9.89 11.13
C ASN A 207 -20.05 10.97 10.94
N CYS A 208 -20.42 12.26 10.88
CA CYS A 208 -19.52 13.40 10.77
C CYS A 208 -18.60 13.37 9.51
N ASP A 209 -19.00 12.72 8.41
CA ASP A 209 -18.22 12.64 7.17
C ASP A 209 -18.48 13.82 6.21
N GLY A 210 -19.44 14.68 6.55
CA GLY A 210 -19.85 15.85 5.79
C GLY A 210 -20.97 15.58 4.79
N ARG A 211 -21.55 14.37 4.78
CA ARG A 211 -22.67 13.93 3.97
C ARG A 211 -23.80 13.42 4.88
N ASP A 212 -24.96 13.25 4.28
CA ASP A 212 -26.17 12.68 4.90
C ASP A 212 -26.59 11.52 3.99
N ASP A 213 -25.64 10.62 3.73
CA ASP A 213 -25.73 9.49 2.82
C ASP A 213 -25.22 8.20 3.44
N CYS A 214 -25.66 7.07 2.89
CA CYS A 214 -25.28 5.77 3.41
C CYS A 214 -23.95 5.31 2.81
N PRO A 215 -22.88 5.16 3.63
CA PRO A 215 -21.54 4.88 3.12
C PRO A 215 -21.34 3.44 2.61
N ASP A 216 -22.14 2.49 3.08
CA ASP A 216 -22.09 1.08 2.73
C ASP A 216 -23.51 0.58 2.34
N LEU A 217 -23.73 -0.72 2.14
CA LEU A 217 -25.02 -1.20 1.62
C LEU A 217 -26.13 -1.27 2.69
N ASN A 218 -25.82 -1.12 3.97
CA ASN A 218 -26.77 -1.29 5.07
C ASN A 218 -26.74 -0.17 6.15
N CYS A 219 -25.92 0.85 5.92
CA CYS A 219 -25.61 2.02 6.75
C CYS A 219 -25.08 1.66 8.14
N ASP A 220 -24.31 0.58 8.28
CA ASP A 220 -23.78 0.15 9.58
C ASP A 220 -22.35 0.63 9.89
N GLY A 221 -21.72 1.32 8.94
CA GLY A 221 -20.40 1.92 9.08
C GLY A 221 -19.27 0.90 8.93
N TYR A 222 -19.54 -0.25 8.29
CA TYR A 222 -18.54 -1.25 7.97
C TYR A 222 -18.60 -1.64 6.48
N PRO A 223 -17.46 -1.71 5.79
CA PRO A 223 -17.43 -2.10 4.38
C PRO A 223 -18.14 -3.43 4.11
N ASP A 224 -18.87 -3.48 3.00
CA ASP A 224 -19.60 -4.66 2.55
C ASP A 224 -18.93 -5.29 1.33
N ILE A 225 -19.21 -6.57 1.08
CA ILE A 225 -18.67 -7.28 -0.09
C ILE A 225 -19.82 -7.83 -0.93
N ILE A 226 -19.92 -7.39 -2.18
CA ILE A 226 -20.76 -8.02 -3.19
C ILE A 226 -19.94 -9.13 -3.87
N LEU A 227 -20.47 -10.34 -3.87
CA LEU A 227 -19.96 -11.47 -4.64
C LEU A 227 -20.95 -11.83 -5.75
N PRO A 228 -20.79 -11.27 -6.96
CA PRO A 228 -21.51 -11.73 -8.13
C PRO A 228 -21.22 -13.20 -8.41
N ARG A 229 -22.23 -13.89 -8.95
CA ARG A 229 -22.08 -15.29 -9.33
C ARG A 229 -22.39 -15.48 -10.80
N ALA A 230 -21.36 -15.69 -11.61
CA ALA A 230 -21.54 -16.10 -12.99
C ALA A 230 -21.47 -17.63 -13.11
N TYR A 231 -22.52 -18.24 -13.69
CA TYR A 231 -22.61 -19.62 -14.19
C TYR A 231 -21.99 -20.80 -13.42
N GLU A 232 -22.84 -21.78 -13.09
CA GLU A 232 -22.44 -23.16 -12.77
C GLU A 232 -23.33 -24.09 -13.61
N ASP A 233 -22.73 -24.93 -14.46
CA ASP A 233 -23.41 -26.02 -15.19
C ASP A 233 -24.74 -25.65 -15.92
N ALA A 234 -24.85 -24.43 -16.45
CA ALA A 234 -26.04 -23.91 -17.13
C ALA A 234 -27.28 -23.79 -16.24
N ASP A 235 -27.11 -23.54 -14.95
CA ASP A 235 -28.17 -23.04 -14.08
C ASP A 235 -28.26 -21.50 -14.18
N PRO A 236 -29.29 -20.95 -14.85
CA PRO A 236 -29.50 -19.51 -14.91
C PRO A 236 -30.20 -18.97 -13.66
N SER A 237 -30.37 -19.74 -12.57
CA SER A 237 -31.03 -19.30 -11.34
C SER A 237 -30.06 -18.98 -10.20
N LEU A 238 -28.82 -18.63 -10.54
CA LEU A 238 -27.82 -18.26 -9.55
C LEU A 238 -28.13 -16.87 -8.95
N ASP A 239 -28.13 -16.84 -7.62
CA ASP A 239 -28.18 -15.62 -6.83
C ASP A 239 -26.76 -15.06 -6.68
N SER A 240 -26.60 -13.74 -6.75
CA SER A 240 -25.42 -13.06 -6.22
C SER A 240 -25.55 -12.92 -4.71
N TYR A 241 -24.44 -12.79 -3.99
CA TYR A 241 -24.47 -12.59 -2.53
C TYR A 241 -23.96 -11.21 -2.15
N ILE A 242 -24.52 -10.66 -1.07
CA ILE A 242 -23.98 -9.52 -0.34
C ILE A 242 -23.54 -10.05 1.01
N TYR A 243 -22.28 -9.87 1.38
CA TYR A 243 -21.74 -10.20 2.70
C TYR A 243 -21.61 -8.90 3.49
N TYR A 244 -22.28 -8.85 4.63
CA TYR A 244 -22.30 -7.64 5.46
C TYR A 244 -21.12 -7.60 6.43
N GLY A 245 -20.43 -6.46 6.42
CA GLY A 245 -19.39 -6.09 7.37
C GLY A 245 -19.90 -6.03 8.81
N SER A 246 -18.99 -5.86 9.77
CA SER A 246 -19.33 -5.46 11.14
C SER A 246 -18.05 -5.24 11.95
N ALA A 247 -18.21 -4.68 13.16
CA ALA A 247 -17.17 -4.65 14.21
C ALA A 247 -16.53 -6.02 14.54
N SER A 248 -17.16 -7.12 14.15
CA SER A 248 -16.66 -8.49 14.34
C SER A 248 -16.05 -9.12 13.08
N GLY A 249 -15.83 -8.33 12.02
CA GLY A 249 -15.40 -8.76 10.70
C GLY A 249 -16.52 -9.37 9.87
N PHE A 250 -16.19 -10.22 8.90
CA PHE A 250 -17.15 -10.92 8.04
C PHE A 250 -17.64 -12.25 8.61
N SER A 251 -18.87 -12.62 8.27
CA SER A 251 -19.45 -13.92 8.62
C SER A 251 -20.25 -14.51 7.48
N VAL A 252 -20.12 -15.82 7.27
CA VAL A 252 -20.87 -16.54 6.23
C VAL A 252 -22.38 -16.60 6.47
N ASP A 253 -22.82 -16.30 7.70
CA ASP A 253 -24.22 -16.28 8.10
C ASP A 253 -24.84 -14.87 7.96
N ARG A 254 -24.03 -13.81 7.85
CA ARG A 254 -24.47 -12.43 7.63
C ARG A 254 -24.39 -12.10 6.14
N ARG A 255 -25.35 -12.63 5.38
CA ARG A 255 -25.43 -12.35 3.95
C ARG A 255 -26.85 -12.35 3.43
N ASP A 256 -27.06 -11.59 2.38
CA ASP A 256 -28.26 -11.67 1.54
C ASP A 256 -27.96 -12.32 0.20
N ALA A 257 -29.00 -12.89 -0.40
CA ALA A 257 -28.96 -13.54 -1.71
C ALA A 257 -29.93 -12.83 -2.65
N LEU A 258 -29.39 -12.27 -3.74
CA LEU A 258 -30.14 -11.52 -4.73
C LEU A 258 -30.23 -12.30 -6.04
N PRO A 259 -31.44 -12.60 -6.55
CA PRO A 259 -31.60 -13.29 -7.83
C PRO A 259 -31.13 -12.43 -9.01
N THR A 260 -29.95 -12.74 -9.55
CA THR A 260 -29.34 -12.00 -10.67
C THR A 260 -29.26 -12.81 -11.96
N LEU A 261 -29.60 -14.10 -11.89
CA LEU A 261 -29.58 -15.03 -13.02
C LEU A 261 -28.20 -15.17 -13.70
N GLY A 262 -27.12 -14.97 -12.95
CA GLY A 262 -25.76 -15.11 -13.45
C GLY A 262 -25.03 -13.79 -13.74
N ALA A 263 -24.81 -12.97 -12.71
CA ALA A 263 -24.05 -11.72 -12.82
C ALA A 263 -22.53 -11.96 -12.78
N TYR A 264 -21.80 -11.24 -13.62
CA TYR A 264 -20.33 -11.24 -13.64
C TYR A 264 -19.74 -10.16 -12.74
N SER A 265 -20.31 -8.97 -12.72
CA SER A 265 -19.85 -7.85 -11.89
C SER A 265 -21.05 -7.06 -11.38
N ALA A 266 -20.79 -6.10 -10.49
CA ALA A 266 -21.74 -5.11 -10.04
C ALA A 266 -21.13 -3.70 -10.09
N ILE A 267 -21.98 -2.68 -10.09
CA ILE A 267 -21.63 -1.29 -9.82
C ILE A 267 -22.55 -0.78 -8.73
N VAL A 268 -22.02 0.01 -7.80
CA VAL A 268 -22.76 0.59 -6.68
C VAL A 268 -22.76 2.11 -6.77
N ARG A 269 -23.96 2.68 -6.82
CA ARG A 269 -24.24 4.13 -6.88
C ARG A 269 -25.65 4.37 -6.37
N ASP A 270 -25.91 5.53 -5.76
CA ASP A 270 -27.28 6.01 -5.58
C ASP A 270 -27.84 6.45 -6.95
N LEU A 271 -28.80 5.71 -7.50
CA LEU A 271 -29.32 5.94 -8.85
C LEU A 271 -30.56 6.84 -8.85
N ASN A 272 -31.33 6.78 -7.77
CA ASN A 272 -32.63 7.44 -7.65
C ASN A 272 -32.59 8.66 -6.70
N ASN A 273 -31.41 9.01 -6.19
CA ASN A 273 -31.15 10.14 -5.29
C ASN A 273 -31.95 10.02 -3.98
N ASP A 274 -31.98 8.81 -3.42
CA ASP A 274 -32.58 8.52 -2.13
C ASP A 274 -31.56 8.30 -1.00
N TYR A 275 -30.28 8.56 -1.30
CA TYR A 275 -29.14 8.50 -0.39
C TYR A 275 -28.80 7.09 0.13
N TYR A 276 -29.46 6.06 -0.40
CA TYR A 276 -29.04 4.67 -0.24
C TYR A 276 -28.30 4.19 -1.49
N PRO A 277 -27.29 3.31 -1.36
CA PRO A 277 -26.60 2.81 -2.54
C PRO A 277 -27.46 1.75 -3.23
N ASP A 278 -27.62 1.91 -4.53
CA ASP A 278 -28.25 0.93 -5.40
C ASP A 278 -27.20 0.07 -6.09
N ILE A 279 -27.60 -1.13 -6.51
CA ILE A 279 -26.70 -2.10 -7.14
C ILE A 279 -27.16 -2.39 -8.56
N VAL A 280 -26.30 -2.13 -9.54
CA VAL A 280 -26.48 -2.57 -10.94
C VAL A 280 -25.67 -3.84 -11.18
N PHE A 281 -26.34 -4.99 -11.29
CA PHE A 281 -25.71 -6.24 -11.66
C PHE A 281 -25.61 -6.42 -13.18
N ILE A 282 -24.41 -6.77 -13.63
CA ILE A 282 -24.07 -6.92 -15.06
C ILE A 282 -24.04 -8.42 -15.41
N PRO A 283 -24.84 -8.91 -16.37
CA PRO A 283 -24.76 -10.30 -16.80
C PRO A 283 -23.46 -10.55 -17.59
N GLY A 284 -22.78 -11.67 -17.33
CA GLY A 284 -21.50 -11.98 -17.97
C GLY A 284 -21.62 -12.59 -19.36
N ARG A 285 -21.06 -11.92 -20.39
CA ARG A 285 -21.13 -12.32 -21.81
C ARG A 285 -20.66 -13.74 -22.14
N PHE A 286 -19.78 -14.32 -21.33
CA PHE A 286 -19.14 -15.62 -21.58
C PHE A 286 -19.75 -16.77 -20.82
N LEU A 287 -20.61 -16.47 -19.85
CA LEU A 287 -20.94 -17.39 -18.78
C LEU A 287 -22.45 -17.60 -18.71
N SER A 288 -23.30 -16.60 -18.95
CA SER A 288 -24.75 -16.79 -18.91
C SER A 288 -25.44 -16.56 -20.26
N ASP A 289 -26.62 -17.19 -20.42
CA ASP A 289 -27.60 -16.83 -21.46
C ASP A 289 -28.45 -15.62 -21.01
N ALA A 290 -28.10 -14.96 -19.90
CA ALA A 290 -28.83 -13.80 -19.40
C ALA A 290 -28.60 -12.61 -20.33
N GLU A 291 -29.69 -11.98 -20.74
CA GLU A 291 -29.68 -10.84 -21.65
C GLU A 291 -29.91 -9.52 -20.92
N ASP A 292 -30.31 -9.56 -19.64
CA ASP A 292 -30.77 -8.39 -18.89
C ASP A 292 -29.84 -8.06 -17.72
N SER A 293 -29.62 -6.76 -17.48
CA SER A 293 -29.02 -6.25 -16.25
C SER A 293 -30.10 -6.02 -15.19
N TYR A 294 -29.75 -6.20 -13.91
CA TYR A 294 -30.68 -6.05 -12.79
C TYR A 294 -30.25 -4.89 -11.91
N VAL A 295 -31.18 -3.98 -11.64
CA VAL A 295 -30.96 -2.87 -10.70
C VAL A 295 -31.72 -3.17 -9.43
N TYR A 296 -31.03 -3.31 -8.31
CA TYR A 296 -31.65 -3.44 -6.99
C TYR A 296 -31.52 -2.12 -6.25
N TYR A 297 -32.66 -1.55 -5.85
CA TYR A 297 -32.67 -0.29 -5.13
C TYR A 297 -32.45 -0.52 -3.63
N GLY A 298 -31.52 0.25 -3.07
CA GLY A 298 -31.24 0.29 -1.63
C GLY A 298 -32.42 0.86 -0.85
N SER A 299 -32.47 0.60 0.45
CA SER A 299 -33.40 1.26 1.39
C SER A 299 -33.06 0.90 2.83
N ALA A 300 -33.67 1.61 3.78
CA ALA A 300 -33.63 1.26 5.21
C ALA A 300 -34.06 -0.19 5.56
N GLU A 301 -34.81 -0.86 4.67
CA GLU A 301 -35.25 -2.25 4.86
C GLU A 301 -34.37 -3.25 4.09
N GLY A 302 -33.29 -2.77 3.45
CA GLY A 302 -32.39 -3.53 2.59
C GLY A 302 -32.93 -3.73 1.18
N PHE A 303 -32.35 -4.71 0.48
CA PHE A 303 -32.66 -5.00 -0.92
C PHE A 303 -33.82 -6.00 -1.08
N SER A 304 -34.63 -5.82 -2.13
CA SER A 304 -35.77 -6.71 -2.39
C SER A 304 -36.00 -6.93 -3.88
N THR A 305 -36.47 -8.13 -4.25
CA THR A 305 -36.88 -8.41 -5.63
C THR A 305 -38.14 -7.66 -6.06
N ASP A 306 -38.90 -7.11 -5.12
CA ASP A 306 -40.09 -6.29 -5.40
C ASP A 306 -39.71 -4.83 -5.71
N HIS A 307 -38.51 -4.39 -5.33
CA HIS A 307 -37.98 -3.05 -5.56
C HIS A 307 -36.74 -3.14 -6.45
N ARG A 308 -36.96 -3.51 -7.71
CA ARG A 308 -35.89 -3.68 -8.69
C ARG A 308 -36.36 -3.35 -10.10
N ASP A 309 -35.45 -2.87 -10.92
CA ASP A 309 -35.63 -2.79 -12.37
C ASP A 309 -34.86 -3.88 -13.11
N ILE A 310 -35.32 -4.17 -14.32
CA ILE A 310 -34.68 -5.10 -15.25
C ILE A 310 -34.42 -4.31 -16.51
N LEU A 311 -33.14 -4.11 -16.85
CA LEU A 311 -32.69 -3.34 -18.01
C LEU A 311 -32.39 -4.30 -19.16
N PRO A 312 -33.25 -4.39 -20.20
CA PRO A 312 -33.05 -5.40 -21.24
C PRO A 312 -31.83 -5.11 -22.13
N GLY A 313 -30.93 -6.06 -22.24
CA GLY A 313 -29.74 -5.93 -23.08
C GLY A 313 -29.75 -6.88 -24.28
N GLU A 314 -28.67 -6.81 -25.04
CA GLU A 314 -28.31 -7.82 -26.04
C GLU A 314 -26.93 -8.35 -25.67
N ARG A 315 -26.88 -9.31 -24.74
CA ARG A 315 -25.64 -9.80 -24.11
C ARG A 315 -24.76 -8.65 -23.59
N PRO A 316 -25.21 -7.93 -22.56
CA PRO A 316 -24.39 -6.91 -21.91
C PRO A 316 -23.01 -7.46 -21.57
N ASN A 317 -22.00 -6.60 -21.68
CA ASN A 317 -20.67 -6.93 -21.21
C ASN A 317 -20.21 -6.07 -20.04
N GLN A 318 -20.53 -4.78 -20.11
CA GLN A 318 -20.19 -3.79 -19.10
C GLN A 318 -21.36 -2.81 -18.97
N VAL A 319 -21.43 -2.13 -17.85
CA VAL A 319 -22.29 -0.95 -17.68
C VAL A 319 -21.47 0.21 -17.13
N CYS A 320 -21.90 1.42 -17.44
CA CYS A 320 -21.34 2.65 -16.88
C CYS A 320 -22.49 3.49 -16.32
N VAL A 321 -22.24 4.23 -15.25
CA VAL A 321 -23.27 4.95 -14.50
C VAL A 321 -22.81 6.36 -14.24
N GLU A 322 -23.61 7.35 -14.65
CA GLU A 322 -23.36 8.79 -14.43
C GLU A 322 -24.64 9.59 -14.66
N ASP A 323 -24.76 10.78 -14.07
CA ASP A 323 -25.82 11.75 -14.40
C ASP A 323 -25.51 12.42 -15.76
N LEU A 324 -25.96 11.78 -16.84
CA LEU A 324 -25.66 12.18 -18.21
C LEU A 324 -26.42 13.44 -18.65
N ASN A 325 -27.47 13.81 -17.91
CA ASN A 325 -28.33 14.93 -18.29
C ASN A 325 -28.40 16.07 -17.24
N ASN A 326 -27.65 15.93 -16.15
CA ASN A 326 -27.55 16.87 -15.03
C ASN A 326 -28.90 17.12 -14.34
N ASP A 327 -29.75 16.09 -14.18
CA ASP A 327 -31.01 16.19 -13.46
C ASP A 327 -30.99 15.65 -12.02
N GLY A 328 -29.83 15.14 -11.59
CA GLY A 328 -29.59 14.59 -10.26
C GLY A 328 -30.02 13.13 -10.12
N TYR A 329 -30.33 12.44 -11.22
CA TYR A 329 -30.57 11.00 -11.24
C TYR A 329 -29.54 10.32 -12.16
N MET A 330 -29.11 9.12 -11.82
CA MET A 330 -28.08 8.45 -12.59
C MET A 330 -28.65 7.72 -13.81
N GLU A 331 -27.99 7.86 -14.95
CA GLU A 331 -28.22 7.04 -16.12
C GLU A 331 -27.41 5.75 -16.08
N VAL A 332 -27.97 4.67 -16.63
CA VAL A 332 -27.22 3.42 -16.85
C VAL A 332 -26.97 3.20 -18.34
N VAL A 333 -25.69 3.24 -18.72
CA VAL A 333 -25.23 2.90 -20.06
C VAL A 333 -24.90 1.41 -20.11
N VAL A 334 -25.60 0.65 -20.96
CA VAL A 334 -25.37 -0.79 -21.14
C VAL A 334 -24.55 -1.03 -22.41
N ALA A 335 -23.30 -1.44 -22.25
CA ALA A 335 -22.40 -1.84 -23.33
C ALA A 335 -22.78 -3.24 -23.85
N ASN A 336 -23.62 -3.26 -24.89
CA ASN A 336 -24.10 -4.51 -25.48
C ASN A 336 -23.06 -5.15 -26.42
N PHE A 337 -22.93 -6.48 -26.33
CA PHE A 337 -21.92 -7.25 -27.04
C PHE A 337 -22.49 -8.07 -28.20
N TYR A 338 -21.66 -8.46 -29.17
CA TYR A 338 -22.16 -9.24 -30.31
C TYR A 338 -22.60 -10.66 -29.90
N GLY A 339 -23.65 -11.15 -30.55
CA GLY A 339 -24.07 -12.55 -30.47
C GLY A 339 -23.58 -13.38 -31.68
N PRO A 340 -23.70 -14.72 -31.64
CA PRO A 340 -23.31 -15.60 -32.74
C PRO A 340 -24.11 -15.39 -34.04
N ARG A 341 -25.20 -14.60 -33.99
CA ARG A 341 -26.10 -14.32 -35.13
C ARG A 341 -26.32 -12.83 -35.42
N ASN A 342 -26.09 -11.93 -34.45
CA ASN A 342 -26.20 -10.49 -34.61
C ASN A 342 -24.86 -9.84 -34.23
N PHE A 343 -24.21 -9.20 -35.19
CA PHE A 343 -22.88 -8.61 -35.03
C PHE A 343 -22.90 -7.08 -35.04
N ARG A 344 -24.10 -6.48 -35.10
CA ARG A 344 -24.31 -5.03 -35.01
C ARG A 344 -25.30 -4.84 -33.89
N VAL A 345 -24.75 -4.79 -32.69
CA VAL A 345 -25.50 -4.60 -31.46
C VAL A 345 -25.05 -3.26 -30.91
N ASP A 346 -26.01 -2.37 -30.72
CA ASP A 346 -25.77 -1.00 -30.29
C ASP A 346 -25.88 -0.93 -28.75
N PRO A 347 -25.03 -0.17 -28.06
CA PRO A 347 -25.22 0.13 -26.65
C PRO A 347 -26.50 0.94 -26.41
N TYR A 348 -27.02 0.88 -25.18
CA TYR A 348 -28.23 1.57 -24.76
C TYR A 348 -27.95 2.51 -23.58
N ILE A 349 -28.63 3.65 -23.55
CA ILE A 349 -28.73 4.51 -22.36
C ILE A 349 -30.12 4.33 -21.77
N TYR A 350 -30.18 3.94 -20.49
CA TYR A 350 -31.39 3.93 -19.68
C TYR A 350 -31.42 5.19 -18.80
N TRP A 351 -32.43 6.03 -19.04
CA TRP A 351 -32.62 7.31 -18.33
C TRP A 351 -33.21 7.09 -16.95
N GLY A 352 -32.51 7.60 -15.93
CA GLY A 352 -32.87 7.48 -14.52
C GLY A 352 -33.98 8.44 -14.11
N SER A 353 -34.57 8.16 -12.95
CA SER A 353 -35.49 9.06 -12.27
C SER A 353 -35.70 8.57 -10.83
N ALA A 354 -36.36 9.38 -10.00
CA ALA A 354 -36.79 8.96 -8.66
C ALA A 354 -37.69 7.70 -8.65
N ASP A 355 -38.37 7.40 -9.76
CA ASP A 355 -39.24 6.22 -9.89
C ASP A 355 -38.52 5.03 -10.56
N GLY A 356 -37.22 5.14 -10.83
CA GLY A 356 -36.40 4.16 -11.53
C GLY A 356 -36.33 4.38 -13.05
N PHE A 357 -36.12 3.31 -13.82
CA PHE A 357 -35.80 3.37 -15.25
C PHE A 357 -36.99 3.08 -16.18
N ASP A 358 -37.28 3.99 -17.12
CA ASP A 358 -38.23 3.72 -18.22
C ASP A 358 -37.57 2.93 -19.36
N THR A 359 -37.59 1.60 -19.24
CA THR A 359 -36.99 0.68 -20.22
C THR A 359 -37.56 0.78 -21.64
N ALA A 360 -38.75 1.37 -21.81
CA ALA A 360 -39.38 1.55 -23.11
C ALA A 360 -38.85 2.79 -23.87
N ASN A 361 -38.30 3.77 -23.14
CA ASN A 361 -37.83 5.05 -23.68
C ASN A 361 -36.29 5.20 -23.60
N ARG A 362 -35.56 4.09 -23.68
CA ARG A 362 -34.09 4.09 -23.77
C ARG A 362 -33.57 4.72 -25.07
N THR A 363 -32.38 5.31 -25.01
CA THR A 363 -31.65 5.76 -26.21
C THR A 363 -30.76 4.64 -26.75
N SER A 364 -30.68 4.48 -28.07
CA SER A 364 -29.77 3.52 -28.72
C SER A 364 -28.69 4.25 -29.48
N LEU A 365 -27.44 3.90 -29.22
CA LEU A 365 -26.26 4.56 -29.75
C LEU A 365 -25.63 3.73 -30.87
N SER A 366 -26.03 4.00 -32.11
CA SER A 366 -25.50 3.27 -33.27
C SER A 366 -24.05 3.64 -33.57
N GLY A 367 -23.18 2.65 -33.79
CA GLY A 367 -21.79 2.87 -34.24
C GLY A 367 -20.78 1.86 -33.70
N PRO A 368 -20.59 1.76 -32.38
CA PRO A 368 -19.60 0.89 -31.73
C PRO A 368 -19.68 -0.56 -32.19
N HIS A 369 -20.91 -1.08 -32.26
CA HIS A 369 -21.20 -2.45 -32.66
C HIS A 369 -20.32 -3.47 -31.91
N ALA A 370 -20.86 -4.00 -30.81
CA ALA A 370 -20.16 -4.83 -29.83
C ALA A 370 -19.21 -4.07 -28.91
N SER A 371 -19.80 -3.23 -28.08
CA SER A 371 -19.08 -2.56 -27.01
C SER A 371 -18.63 -3.59 -25.98
N SER A 372 -17.33 -3.67 -25.76
CA SER A 372 -16.72 -4.42 -24.65
C SER A 372 -16.74 -3.60 -23.39
N ASP A 373 -16.57 -2.30 -23.51
CA ASP A 373 -16.34 -1.45 -22.36
C ASP A 373 -16.87 -0.05 -22.63
N CYS A 374 -17.11 0.70 -21.58
CA CYS A 374 -17.46 2.11 -21.65
C CYS A 374 -16.74 2.90 -20.57
N GLU A 375 -16.53 4.18 -20.85
CA GLU A 375 -16.09 5.16 -19.85
C GLU A 375 -16.86 6.46 -20.03
N ILE A 376 -17.10 7.17 -18.93
CA ILE A 376 -17.89 8.41 -18.92
C ILE A 376 -17.08 9.53 -18.26
N ALA A 377 -16.91 10.64 -18.98
CA ALA A 377 -16.27 11.84 -18.47
C ALA A 377 -16.67 13.05 -19.34
N ASP A 378 -16.63 14.27 -18.81
CA ASP A 378 -16.73 15.48 -19.65
C ASP A 378 -15.40 15.70 -20.37
N LEU A 379 -15.26 15.13 -21.57
CA LEU A 379 -14.00 15.11 -22.32
C LEU A 379 -13.71 16.42 -23.04
N ASN A 380 -14.70 17.32 -23.11
CA ASN A 380 -14.57 18.59 -23.82
C ASN A 380 -14.88 19.83 -22.97
N ASP A 381 -15.04 19.65 -21.66
CA ASP A 381 -15.31 20.68 -20.65
C ASP A 381 -16.56 21.54 -20.95
N ASP A 382 -17.61 20.95 -21.54
CA ASP A 382 -18.87 21.67 -21.83
C ASP A 382 -19.94 21.54 -20.74
N GLY A 383 -19.64 20.78 -19.69
CA GLY A 383 -20.51 20.50 -18.55
C GLY A 383 -21.51 19.37 -18.81
N TYR A 384 -21.41 18.65 -19.93
CA TYR A 384 -22.18 17.43 -20.18
C TYR A 384 -21.22 16.24 -20.30
N PRO A 385 -21.42 15.17 -19.52
CA PRO A 385 -20.59 13.98 -19.66
C PRO A 385 -20.66 13.40 -21.08
N ASP A 386 -19.52 12.93 -21.57
CA ASP A 386 -19.35 12.22 -22.84
C ASP A 386 -19.13 10.72 -22.58
N ILE A 387 -19.37 9.89 -23.58
CA ILE A 387 -19.22 8.42 -23.45
C ILE A 387 -18.19 7.91 -24.45
N VAL A 388 -17.17 7.20 -23.98
CA VAL A 388 -16.24 6.45 -24.81
C VAL A 388 -16.65 4.98 -24.82
N PHE A 389 -16.61 4.34 -25.99
CA PHE A 389 -16.83 2.90 -26.12
C PHE A 389 -15.63 2.19 -26.74
N GLY A 390 -15.11 1.21 -26.00
CA GLY A 390 -14.23 0.16 -26.52
C GLY A 390 -15.05 -0.85 -27.29
N SER A 391 -14.63 -1.19 -28.52
CA SER A 391 -15.36 -2.10 -29.39
C SER A 391 -14.54 -3.35 -29.71
N PHE A 392 -15.01 -4.50 -29.23
CA PHE A 392 -14.28 -5.76 -29.29
C PHE A 392 -14.91 -6.80 -30.22
N ARG A 393 -14.03 -7.49 -30.95
CA ARG A 393 -14.38 -8.73 -31.63
C ARG A 393 -13.17 -9.67 -31.66
N HIS A 394 -13.38 -10.97 -31.59
CA HIS A 394 -12.28 -11.92 -31.82
C HIS A 394 -11.72 -11.79 -33.24
N SER A 395 -10.39 -11.86 -33.36
CA SER A 395 -9.58 -11.49 -34.54
C SER A 395 -9.79 -12.40 -35.77
N GLN A 396 -10.54 -13.50 -35.62
CA GLN A 396 -11.00 -14.34 -36.75
C GLN A 396 -12.11 -13.67 -37.60
N SER A 397 -12.54 -12.48 -37.18
CA SER A 397 -13.50 -11.59 -37.84
C SER A 397 -12.92 -10.87 -39.08
N THR A 398 -13.71 -10.74 -40.15
CA THR A 398 -13.41 -9.81 -41.27
C THR A 398 -14.03 -8.42 -41.11
N ILE A 399 -14.71 -8.17 -39.98
CA ILE A 399 -15.34 -6.90 -39.64
C ILE A 399 -14.34 -6.13 -38.79
N VAL A 400 -14.01 -4.91 -39.22
CA VAL A 400 -13.23 -3.93 -38.45
C VAL A 400 -14.20 -3.28 -37.45
N THR A 401 -13.92 -3.41 -36.15
CA THR A 401 -14.60 -2.61 -35.12
C THR A 401 -13.92 -1.23 -35.04
N THR A 402 -14.60 -0.25 -34.48
CA THR A 402 -14.08 1.12 -34.34
C THR A 402 -14.52 1.59 -32.98
N ASN A 403 -13.61 2.19 -32.23
CA ASN A 403 -13.94 2.80 -30.95
C ASN A 403 -14.56 4.17 -31.19
N TRP A 404 -15.46 4.60 -30.31
CA TRP A 404 -16.21 5.84 -30.53
C TRP A 404 -16.29 6.67 -29.26
N VAL A 405 -16.16 7.97 -29.44
CA VAL A 405 -16.60 8.97 -28.47
C VAL A 405 -17.97 9.47 -28.92
N PHE A 406 -18.93 9.45 -28.00
CA PHE A 406 -20.25 10.04 -28.14
C PHE A 406 -20.30 11.30 -27.29
N TRP A 407 -20.51 12.43 -27.96
CA TRP A 407 -20.49 13.73 -27.32
C TRP A 407 -21.86 14.04 -26.68
N GLY A 408 -21.85 14.24 -25.37
CA GLY A 408 -22.96 14.74 -24.58
C GLY A 408 -23.31 16.17 -24.97
N SER A 409 -24.54 16.59 -24.66
CA SER A 409 -24.96 17.98 -24.85
C SER A 409 -26.29 18.23 -24.16
N SER A 410 -26.72 19.50 -24.12
CA SER A 410 -28.07 19.87 -23.70
C SER A 410 -29.21 19.24 -24.53
N ASP A 411 -28.91 18.80 -25.76
CA ASP A 411 -29.87 18.11 -26.63
C ASP A 411 -29.84 16.58 -26.42
N GLY A 412 -28.99 16.09 -25.51
CA GLY A 412 -28.72 14.68 -25.24
C GLY A 412 -27.75 14.04 -26.24
N PHE A 413 -27.80 12.71 -26.32
CA PHE A 413 -26.89 11.92 -27.15
C PHE A 413 -27.47 11.57 -28.53
N SER A 414 -26.60 11.54 -29.54
CA SER A 414 -26.94 11.15 -30.91
C SER A 414 -25.78 10.46 -31.60
N SER A 415 -26.09 9.47 -32.45
CA SER A 415 -25.09 8.81 -33.31
C SER A 415 -24.47 9.71 -34.37
N GLU A 416 -25.02 10.93 -34.57
CA GLU A 416 -24.44 11.92 -35.49
C GLU A 416 -23.39 12.81 -34.81
N ASN A 417 -23.38 12.90 -33.48
CA ASN A 417 -22.44 13.70 -32.70
C ASN A 417 -21.36 12.81 -32.09
N THR A 418 -20.45 12.32 -32.94
CA THR A 418 -19.47 11.31 -32.53
C THR A 418 -18.09 11.54 -33.15
N THR A 419 -17.06 11.04 -32.48
CA THR A 419 -15.68 10.95 -33.00
C THR A 419 -15.25 9.49 -33.04
N ALA A 420 -14.73 9.05 -34.20
CA ALA A 420 -14.23 7.69 -34.38
C ALA A 420 -12.73 7.62 -34.06
N LEU A 421 -12.34 6.59 -33.30
CA LEU A 421 -10.95 6.30 -32.94
C LEU A 421 -10.48 5.02 -33.65
N ALA A 422 -9.28 5.05 -34.24
CA ALA A 422 -8.82 4.05 -35.21
C ALA A 422 -8.43 2.68 -34.63
N SER A 423 -8.34 2.52 -33.30
CA SER A 423 -8.09 1.23 -32.66
C SER A 423 -9.32 0.31 -32.74
N HIS A 424 -9.09 -0.98 -32.56
CA HIS A 424 -10.08 -2.04 -32.73
C HIS A 424 -9.73 -3.24 -31.86
N HIS A 425 -10.71 -4.12 -31.59
CA HIS A 425 -10.55 -5.24 -30.66
C HIS A 425 -10.12 -4.79 -29.27
N THR A 426 -10.79 -3.76 -28.74
CA THR A 426 -10.40 -3.07 -27.51
C THR A 426 -11.17 -3.62 -26.31
N PRO A 427 -10.58 -4.50 -25.47
CA PRO A 427 -11.31 -5.04 -24.33
C PRO A 427 -11.58 -4.01 -23.24
N ASP A 428 -10.79 -2.93 -23.17
CA ASP A 428 -10.72 -2.00 -22.05
C ASP A 428 -10.36 -0.58 -22.52
N VAL A 429 -10.97 0.44 -21.90
CA VAL A 429 -10.75 1.86 -22.17
C VAL A 429 -10.60 2.59 -20.85
N ASP A 430 -9.62 3.49 -20.74
CA ASP A 430 -9.45 4.36 -19.57
C ASP A 430 -9.38 5.83 -19.98
N VAL A 431 -9.72 6.73 -19.07
CA VAL A 431 -9.69 8.18 -19.27
C VAL A 431 -8.91 8.86 -18.13
N ALA A 432 -7.90 9.66 -18.49
CA ALA A 432 -7.11 10.46 -17.53
C ALA A 432 -6.36 11.58 -18.26
N ASP A 433 -5.98 12.67 -17.58
CA ASP A 433 -5.05 13.68 -18.11
C ASP A 433 -3.61 13.15 -18.02
N ILE A 434 -3.20 12.33 -18.99
CA ILE A 434 -1.95 11.55 -18.96
C ILE A 434 -0.73 12.43 -19.21
N ASP A 435 -0.87 13.52 -19.96
CA ASP A 435 0.24 14.44 -20.23
C ASP A 435 0.27 15.70 -19.34
N GLY A 436 -0.74 15.87 -18.48
CA GLY A 436 -0.85 16.96 -17.51
C GLY A 436 -1.15 18.31 -18.15
N ASP A 437 -1.79 18.33 -19.32
CA ASP A 437 -2.13 19.56 -20.05
C ASP A 437 -3.48 20.16 -19.64
N GLY A 438 -4.24 19.46 -18.81
CA GLY A 438 -5.56 19.85 -18.31
C GLY A 438 -6.72 19.36 -19.17
N HIS A 439 -6.46 18.59 -20.23
CA HIS A 439 -7.48 17.91 -21.02
C HIS A 439 -7.41 16.40 -20.80
N LEU A 440 -8.56 15.75 -20.68
CA LEU A 440 -8.61 14.31 -20.51
C LEU A 440 -8.14 13.59 -21.79
N ASP A 441 -7.30 12.57 -21.63
CA ASP A 441 -6.82 11.68 -22.67
C ASP A 441 -7.55 10.34 -22.60
N ILE A 442 -7.59 9.62 -23.72
CA ILE A 442 -8.24 8.31 -23.81
C ILE A 442 -7.18 7.24 -24.09
N LEU A 443 -7.02 6.30 -23.17
CA LEU A 443 -6.24 5.08 -23.37
C LEU A 443 -7.16 3.97 -23.89
N THR A 444 -6.73 3.27 -24.94
CA THR A 444 -7.42 2.07 -25.43
C THR A 444 -6.45 0.91 -25.52
N THR A 445 -6.85 -0.24 -24.99
CA THR A 445 -6.14 -1.49 -25.19
C THR A 445 -6.46 -2.10 -26.56
N THR A 446 -5.58 -2.93 -27.10
CA THR A 446 -5.83 -3.67 -28.35
C THR A 446 -5.44 -5.13 -28.17
N TYR A 447 -6.42 -6.04 -28.21
CA TYR A 447 -6.18 -7.46 -28.01
C TYR A 447 -6.02 -8.25 -29.33
N ASP A 448 -5.12 -9.24 -29.34
CA ASP A 448 -4.89 -10.15 -30.47
C ASP A 448 -4.91 -11.63 -30.04
N ASP A 449 -5.81 -12.43 -30.63
CA ASP A 449 -5.98 -13.86 -30.29
C ASP A 449 -4.74 -14.74 -30.60
N PHE A 450 -3.76 -14.27 -31.38
CA PHE A 450 -2.60 -15.07 -31.80
C PHE A 450 -1.40 -14.94 -30.87
N ARG A 451 -1.56 -14.35 -29.68
CA ARG A 451 -0.47 -14.10 -28.73
C ARG A 451 0.62 -13.23 -29.36
N ALA A 452 0.21 -12.22 -30.12
CA ALA A 452 1.11 -11.30 -30.78
C ALA A 452 1.20 -9.99 -30.00
N ASP A 453 2.25 -9.24 -30.27
CA ASP A 453 2.31 -7.83 -29.87
C ASP A 453 1.26 -7.08 -30.67
N SER A 454 0.49 -6.25 -29.97
CA SER A 454 -0.56 -5.41 -30.53
C SER A 454 -0.42 -4.00 -29.97
N ASP A 455 -0.72 -3.03 -30.82
CA ASP A 455 -0.55 -1.62 -30.47
C ASP A 455 -1.82 -1.13 -29.75
N SER A 456 -1.71 -0.87 -28.46
CA SER A 456 -2.62 -0.02 -27.70
C SER A 456 -2.35 1.45 -28.03
N PHE A 457 -3.32 2.34 -27.77
CA PHE A 457 -3.23 3.74 -28.17
C PHE A 457 -3.65 4.68 -27.05
N ILE A 458 -2.91 5.78 -26.89
CA ILE A 458 -3.34 6.98 -26.17
C ILE A 458 -3.76 8.03 -27.20
N TYR A 459 -4.99 8.53 -27.08
CA TYR A 459 -5.54 9.62 -27.88
C TYR A 459 -5.56 10.88 -27.02
N TRP A 460 -4.80 11.89 -27.45
CA TRP A 460 -4.66 13.12 -26.67
C TRP A 460 -5.90 14.01 -26.76
N GLY A 461 -6.34 14.49 -25.59
CA GLY A 461 -7.32 15.56 -25.46
C GLY A 461 -6.78 16.88 -25.99
N SER A 462 -7.68 17.73 -26.47
CA SER A 462 -7.36 19.11 -26.85
C SER A 462 -8.63 19.93 -27.07
N GLU A 463 -8.50 21.25 -27.19
CA GLU A 463 -9.59 22.14 -27.65
C GLU A 463 -10.21 21.74 -29.00
N ASP A 464 -9.46 21.02 -29.85
CA ASP A 464 -9.93 20.55 -31.17
C ASP A 464 -10.56 19.13 -31.09
N GLY A 465 -10.64 18.54 -29.90
CA GLY A 465 -11.08 17.17 -29.64
C GLY A 465 -10.01 16.12 -29.95
N TYR A 466 -10.45 14.88 -30.18
CA TYR A 466 -9.55 13.73 -30.39
C TYR A 466 -9.26 13.44 -31.86
N SER A 467 -8.02 13.00 -32.14
CA SER A 467 -7.61 12.57 -33.47
C SER A 467 -6.76 11.31 -33.42
N SER A 468 -7.05 10.36 -34.32
CA SER A 468 -6.22 9.17 -34.50
C SER A 468 -4.87 9.45 -35.16
N ASP A 469 -4.69 10.61 -35.80
CA ASP A 469 -3.42 10.99 -36.43
C ASP A 469 -2.37 11.46 -35.40
N ASP A 470 -2.81 11.87 -34.20
CA ASP A 470 -1.94 12.37 -33.12
C ASP A 470 -1.72 11.34 -31.99
N ALA A 471 -2.28 10.14 -32.12
CA ALA A 471 -2.20 9.12 -31.07
C ALA A 471 -0.79 8.55 -30.88
N VAL A 472 -0.40 8.31 -29.62
CA VAL A 472 0.80 7.53 -29.26
C VAL A 472 0.45 6.04 -29.20
N ARG A 473 1.42 5.20 -29.58
CA ARG A 473 1.27 3.74 -29.61
C ARG A 473 2.08 3.10 -28.50
N LEU A 474 1.45 2.20 -27.76
CA LEU A 474 2.07 1.39 -26.72
C LEU A 474 1.93 -0.09 -27.11
N SER A 475 3.04 -0.75 -27.41
CA SER A 475 3.04 -2.11 -27.93
C SER A 475 3.18 -3.14 -26.81
N ALA A 476 2.08 -3.79 -26.46
CA ALA A 476 2.04 -4.84 -25.43
C ALA A 476 1.54 -6.15 -26.04
N ARG A 477 1.79 -7.26 -25.34
CA ARG A 477 1.49 -8.59 -25.90
C ARG A 477 0.09 -9.04 -25.59
N SER A 478 -0.86 -8.69 -26.46
CA SER A 478 -2.28 -9.00 -26.27
C SER A 478 -2.83 -8.43 -24.95
N PRO A 479 -2.68 -7.11 -24.71
CA PRO A 479 -3.19 -6.43 -23.52
C PRO A 479 -4.70 -6.59 -23.43
N TRP A 480 -5.18 -6.84 -22.21
CA TRP A 480 -6.59 -7.02 -21.91
C TRP A 480 -7.14 -5.87 -21.10
N GLN A 481 -6.50 -5.53 -19.98
CA GLN A 481 -6.83 -4.38 -19.13
C GLN A 481 -5.61 -3.46 -19.02
N ALA A 482 -5.84 -2.18 -18.77
CA ALA A 482 -4.82 -1.21 -18.37
C ALA A 482 -5.10 -0.61 -16.98
N GLU A 483 -4.08 0.02 -16.40
CA GLU A 483 -4.22 0.93 -15.26
C GLU A 483 -3.31 2.13 -15.50
N ILE A 484 -3.76 3.30 -15.05
CA ILE A 484 -3.05 4.58 -15.17
C ILE A 484 -2.81 5.13 -13.77
N ALA A 485 -1.55 5.27 -13.38
CA ALA A 485 -1.15 5.96 -12.16
C ALA A 485 0.31 6.41 -12.26
N ASP A 486 0.74 7.27 -11.35
CA ASP A 486 2.16 7.61 -11.18
C ASP A 486 2.84 6.49 -10.36
N PHE A 487 3.44 5.51 -11.03
CA PHE A 487 3.92 4.29 -10.37
C PHE A 487 5.31 4.46 -9.73
N ASP A 488 6.08 5.48 -10.13
CA ASP A 488 7.39 5.78 -9.56
C ASP A 488 7.45 7.11 -8.77
N LEU A 489 6.30 7.78 -8.63
CA LEU A 489 6.09 9.05 -7.92
C LEU A 489 6.95 10.19 -8.49
N ASP A 490 7.19 10.19 -9.80
CA ASP A 490 7.93 11.25 -10.48
C ASP A 490 7.06 12.46 -10.90
N GLY A 491 5.74 12.34 -10.71
CA GLY A 491 4.72 13.34 -11.01
C GLY A 491 4.09 13.19 -12.40
N ALA A 492 4.48 12.18 -13.18
CA ALA A 492 3.86 11.84 -14.46
C ALA A 492 3.01 10.57 -14.35
N LEU A 493 1.91 10.51 -15.10
CA LEU A 493 1.10 9.30 -15.16
C LEU A 493 1.73 8.25 -16.10
N ASP A 494 1.88 7.05 -15.58
CA ASP A 494 2.38 5.87 -16.26
C ASP A 494 1.24 4.94 -16.69
N VAL A 495 1.57 3.89 -17.45
CA VAL A 495 0.58 2.92 -17.94
C VAL A 495 1.04 1.49 -17.74
N ALA A 496 0.23 0.69 -17.05
CA ALA A 496 0.42 -0.75 -16.90
C ALA A 496 -0.58 -1.55 -17.75
N PHE A 497 -0.18 -2.72 -18.26
CA PHE A 497 -1.03 -3.60 -19.07
C PHE A 497 -0.98 -5.06 -18.59
N ALA A 498 -2.16 -5.65 -18.36
CA ALA A 498 -2.31 -7.09 -18.14
C ALA A 498 -2.42 -7.82 -19.47
N SER A 499 -1.65 -8.89 -19.65
CA SER A 499 -1.57 -9.61 -20.94
C SER A 499 -2.18 -11.01 -20.87
N TYR A 500 -3.42 -11.15 -21.35
CA TYR A 500 -4.22 -12.37 -21.22
C TYR A 500 -3.63 -13.60 -21.94
N HIS A 501 -2.96 -13.38 -23.06
CA HIS A 501 -2.33 -14.44 -23.83
C HIS A 501 -0.86 -14.17 -24.16
N GLY A 502 -0.27 -13.15 -23.54
CA GLY A 502 1.08 -12.64 -23.80
C GLY A 502 2.22 -13.55 -23.37
N GLY A 503 1.95 -14.77 -22.92
CA GLY A 503 2.92 -15.47 -22.10
C GLY A 503 3.10 -14.73 -20.78
N ALA A 504 4.06 -15.18 -19.99
CA ALA A 504 4.31 -14.81 -18.61
C ALA A 504 4.68 -13.33 -18.35
N TYR A 505 4.08 -12.32 -19.00
CA TYR A 505 4.52 -10.92 -18.91
C TYR A 505 3.35 -9.94 -18.78
N ASN A 506 3.43 -9.01 -17.84
CA ASN A 506 2.75 -7.72 -17.90
C ASN A 506 3.74 -6.65 -18.38
N TYR A 507 3.22 -5.52 -18.85
CA TYR A 507 4.06 -4.43 -19.36
C TYR A 507 3.75 -3.15 -18.59
N VAL A 508 4.78 -2.45 -18.12
CA VAL A 508 4.65 -1.11 -17.53
C VAL A 508 5.45 -0.14 -18.38
N TYR A 509 4.82 0.98 -18.74
CA TYR A 509 5.39 2.05 -19.53
C TYR A 509 5.51 3.29 -18.66
N TYR A 510 6.75 3.65 -18.32
CA TYR A 510 7.01 4.89 -17.59
C TYR A 510 7.02 6.08 -18.53
N GLN A 511 6.30 7.14 -18.17
CA GLN A 511 6.30 8.37 -18.92
C GLN A 511 7.59 9.15 -18.63
N THR A 512 8.30 9.59 -19.67
CA THR A 512 9.59 10.30 -19.52
C THR A 512 9.47 11.82 -19.73
N GLY A 513 8.24 12.30 -19.80
CA GLY A 513 7.82 13.67 -20.09
C GLY A 513 6.52 13.71 -20.89
N PRO A 514 5.89 14.88 -21.08
CA PRO A 514 4.57 14.99 -21.69
C PRO A 514 4.50 14.29 -23.05
N ARG A 515 3.53 13.39 -23.19
CA ARG A 515 3.30 12.52 -24.36
C ARG A 515 4.47 11.60 -24.76
N GLN A 516 5.47 11.40 -23.89
CA GLN A 516 6.69 10.64 -24.20
C GLN A 516 6.78 9.32 -23.47
N PHE A 517 6.31 8.27 -24.14
CA PHE A 517 6.50 6.87 -23.75
C PHE A 517 7.56 6.21 -24.63
N ALA A 518 8.71 5.86 -24.05
CA ALA A 518 9.80 5.20 -24.78
C ALA A 518 9.78 3.69 -24.53
N GLU A 519 9.94 2.87 -25.59
CA GLU A 519 10.07 1.41 -25.43
C GLU A 519 11.24 1.00 -24.51
N ALA A 520 12.28 1.85 -24.39
CA ALA A 520 13.41 1.61 -23.50
C ALA A 520 13.09 1.87 -22.02
N ALA A 521 11.98 2.57 -21.73
CA ALA A 521 11.43 2.82 -20.40
C ALA A 521 10.23 1.88 -20.14
N ARG A 522 10.21 0.72 -20.79
CA ARG A 522 9.23 -0.34 -20.56
C ARG A 522 9.84 -1.42 -19.68
N GLU A 523 9.16 -1.76 -18.60
CA GLU A 523 9.47 -2.94 -17.79
C GLU A 523 8.56 -4.11 -18.20
N GLU A 524 9.15 -5.30 -18.32
CA GLU A 524 8.42 -6.55 -18.52
C GLU A 524 8.35 -7.29 -17.18
N LEU A 525 7.16 -7.35 -16.60
CA LEU A 525 6.93 -7.97 -15.30
C LEU A 525 6.58 -9.44 -15.48
N THR A 526 7.50 -10.32 -15.06
CA THR A 526 7.35 -11.76 -15.29
C THR A 526 6.38 -12.37 -14.27
N SER A 527 5.26 -12.88 -14.77
CA SER A 527 4.13 -13.47 -14.01
C SER A 527 3.56 -14.69 -14.74
N GLU A 528 2.38 -15.19 -14.36
CA GLU A 528 1.61 -16.08 -15.22
C GLU A 528 0.70 -15.26 -16.17
N THR A 529 -0.16 -15.89 -16.96
CA THR A 529 -1.05 -15.19 -17.93
C THR A 529 -2.15 -14.41 -17.23
N ASN A 530 -2.03 -13.08 -17.17
CA ASN A 530 -2.95 -12.21 -16.42
C ASN A 530 -4.08 -11.62 -17.24
N PHE A 531 -5.24 -11.46 -16.60
CA PHE A 531 -6.42 -10.87 -17.22
C PHE A 531 -6.91 -9.61 -16.50
N ILE A 532 -6.54 -9.43 -15.22
CA ILE A 532 -6.83 -8.24 -14.42
C ILE A 532 -5.55 -7.78 -13.72
N LEU A 533 -5.39 -6.47 -13.61
CA LEU A 533 -4.45 -5.81 -12.70
C LEU A 533 -5.18 -4.74 -11.88
N HIS A 534 -4.58 -4.33 -10.76
CA HIS A 534 -4.98 -3.18 -9.97
C HIS A 534 -3.75 -2.58 -9.29
N ALA A 535 -3.71 -1.25 -9.17
CA ALA A 535 -2.61 -0.55 -8.53
C ALA A 535 -3.07 0.18 -7.27
N GLN A 536 -2.45 -0.13 -6.14
CA GLN A 536 -2.70 0.49 -4.84
C GLN A 536 -1.51 0.25 -3.93
N ASP A 537 -1.22 1.14 -2.98
CA ASP A 537 -0.22 0.87 -1.92
C ASP A 537 -0.75 -0.20 -0.96
N LEU A 538 -0.24 -1.43 -1.06
CA LEU A 538 -0.71 -2.58 -0.28
C LEU A 538 0.08 -2.79 1.01
N ASN A 539 1.21 -2.10 1.20
CA ASN A 539 2.10 -2.29 2.34
C ASN A 539 2.30 -1.03 3.20
N GLY A 540 1.72 0.10 2.81
CA GLY A 540 1.75 1.37 3.53
C GLY A 540 3.06 2.16 3.34
N ASP A 541 3.87 1.85 2.33
CA ASP A 541 5.14 2.55 2.05
C ASP A 541 4.98 3.79 1.15
N LEU A 542 3.74 4.12 0.77
CA LEU A 542 3.30 5.21 -0.09
C LEU A 542 3.66 5.04 -1.58
N TYR A 543 4.28 3.93 -1.99
CA TYR A 543 4.46 3.59 -3.39
C TYR A 543 3.32 2.67 -3.86
N PRO A 544 2.69 2.95 -5.01
CA PRO A 544 1.69 2.03 -5.56
C PRO A 544 2.30 0.65 -5.83
N ASP A 545 1.66 -0.40 -5.32
CA ASP A 545 1.95 -1.79 -5.65
C ASP A 545 1.03 -2.25 -6.77
N LEU A 546 1.45 -3.28 -7.53
CA LEU A 546 0.67 -3.81 -8.64
C LEU A 546 0.25 -5.25 -8.36
N LEU A 547 -1.04 -5.45 -8.09
CA LEU A 547 -1.65 -6.77 -7.93
C LEU A 547 -2.13 -7.32 -9.27
N THR A 548 -1.83 -8.59 -9.56
CA THR A 548 -2.15 -9.22 -10.85
C THR A 548 -2.72 -10.62 -10.68
N SER A 549 -3.80 -10.93 -11.39
CA SER A 549 -4.47 -12.24 -11.34
C SER A 549 -4.46 -12.93 -12.70
N SER A 550 -4.23 -14.26 -12.67
CA SER A 550 -4.00 -15.10 -13.85
C SER A 550 -5.02 -16.22 -14.01
N LEU A 551 -5.98 -16.08 -14.91
CA LEU A 551 -7.00 -17.12 -15.20
C LEU A 551 -6.37 -18.51 -15.39
N GLY A 552 -6.74 -19.48 -14.55
CA GLY A 552 -6.19 -20.85 -14.60
C GLY A 552 -4.93 -21.10 -13.76
N SER A 553 -4.40 -20.08 -13.08
CA SER A 553 -3.23 -20.16 -12.19
C SER A 553 -3.66 -20.44 -10.75
N SER A 554 -2.82 -21.09 -9.95
CA SER A 554 -3.05 -21.22 -8.50
C SER A 554 -2.39 -20.12 -7.67
N THR A 555 -1.95 -19.04 -8.33
CA THR A 555 -1.25 -17.92 -7.70
C THR A 555 -1.61 -16.60 -8.38
N SER A 556 -1.90 -15.61 -7.55
CA SER A 556 -1.87 -14.17 -7.86
C SER A 556 -0.46 -13.66 -7.61
N THR A 557 -0.07 -12.54 -8.21
CA THR A 557 1.27 -11.93 -8.03
C THR A 557 1.15 -10.46 -7.68
N ILE A 558 1.78 -10.06 -6.58
CA ILE A 558 2.01 -8.66 -6.20
C ILE A 558 3.40 -8.27 -6.69
N PHE A 559 3.50 -7.16 -7.42
CA PHE A 559 4.77 -6.48 -7.68
C PHE A 559 4.86 -5.27 -6.77
N TRP A 560 5.86 -5.28 -5.89
CA TRP A 560 6.06 -4.23 -4.90
C TRP A 560 6.65 -2.99 -5.58
N GLY A 561 6.03 -1.84 -5.34
CA GLY A 561 6.41 -0.52 -5.86
C GLY A 561 7.71 -0.01 -5.27
N SER A 562 8.26 1.05 -5.88
CA SER A 562 9.42 1.76 -5.33
C SER A 562 9.59 3.13 -5.99
N SER A 563 10.53 3.93 -5.49
CA SER A 563 10.98 5.18 -6.14
C SER A 563 11.52 5.05 -7.59
N THR A 564 11.60 3.84 -8.12
CA THR A 564 11.99 3.57 -9.51
C THR A 564 10.93 2.73 -10.25
N GLY A 565 9.74 2.63 -9.67
CA GLY A 565 8.65 1.78 -10.10
C GLY A 565 8.89 0.31 -9.81
N PHE A 566 8.29 -0.55 -10.64
CA PHE A 566 8.27 -2.00 -10.52
C PHE A 566 9.49 -2.70 -11.10
N SER A 567 9.76 -3.90 -10.57
CA SER A 567 10.71 -4.85 -11.15
C SER A 567 10.16 -6.27 -11.11
N SER A 568 10.45 -7.04 -12.17
CA SER A 568 10.22 -8.50 -12.18
C SER A 568 10.78 -9.23 -10.96
N SER A 569 11.83 -8.70 -10.30
CA SER A 569 12.49 -9.37 -9.18
C SER A 569 11.92 -9.02 -7.80
N HIS A 570 11.18 -7.92 -7.68
CA HIS A 570 10.59 -7.44 -6.44
C HIS A 570 9.09 -7.77 -6.45
N ARG A 571 8.79 -9.03 -6.17
CA ARG A 571 7.43 -9.57 -6.27
C ARG A 571 7.17 -10.64 -5.24
N GLU A 572 5.90 -10.83 -4.94
CA GLU A 572 5.38 -11.88 -4.08
C GLU A 572 4.28 -12.67 -4.81
N ALA A 573 4.22 -13.98 -4.55
CA ALA A 573 3.18 -14.85 -5.10
C ALA A 573 2.20 -15.22 -3.99
N LEU A 574 0.94 -14.82 -4.15
CA LEU A 574 -0.14 -15.14 -3.23
C LEU A 574 -0.89 -16.39 -3.72
N PRO A 575 -1.00 -17.46 -2.91
CA PRO A 575 -1.78 -18.63 -3.27
C PRO A 575 -3.26 -18.29 -3.43
N VAL A 576 -3.89 -18.73 -4.51
CA VAL A 576 -5.34 -18.58 -4.70
C VAL A 576 -5.89 -19.80 -5.46
N PRO A 577 -7.10 -20.28 -5.16
CA PRO A 577 -7.67 -21.41 -5.89
C PRO A 577 -8.13 -20.92 -7.26
N ASP A 578 -7.33 -21.23 -8.28
CA ASP A 578 -7.71 -20.98 -9.67
C ASP A 578 -8.03 -19.49 -9.93
N SER A 579 -6.99 -18.65 -9.81
CA SER A 579 -6.96 -17.19 -9.86
C SER A 579 -8.20 -16.57 -10.46
N ALA A 580 -8.93 -15.89 -9.58
CA ALA A 580 -10.20 -15.28 -9.86
C ALA A 580 -10.07 -13.77 -10.04
N PRO A 581 -11.12 -13.11 -10.56
CA PRO A 581 -11.23 -11.67 -10.45
C PRO A 581 -11.12 -11.25 -8.99
N PHE A 582 -10.62 -10.05 -8.74
CA PHE A 582 -10.45 -9.56 -7.38
C PHE A 582 -10.84 -8.10 -7.28
N ASP A 583 -10.95 -7.65 -6.04
CA ASP A 583 -11.07 -6.26 -5.65
C ASP A 583 -10.24 -6.01 -4.40
N VAL A 584 -9.83 -4.77 -4.18
CA VAL A 584 -8.94 -4.37 -3.08
C VAL A 584 -9.54 -3.20 -2.33
N GLY A 585 -9.49 -3.26 -1.01
CA GLY A 585 -10.00 -2.22 -0.12
C GLY A 585 -9.87 -2.68 1.32
N ASP A 586 -9.76 -1.75 2.27
CA ASP A 586 -9.70 -2.06 3.68
C ASP A 586 -11.11 -2.44 4.18
N VAL A 587 -11.40 -3.73 4.26
CA VAL A 587 -12.74 -4.23 4.62
C VAL A 587 -12.94 -4.33 6.13
N ASN A 588 -11.90 -4.09 6.92
CA ASN A 588 -11.91 -4.25 8.36
C ASN A 588 -11.55 -2.96 9.13
N LEU A 589 -11.22 -1.89 8.41
CA LEU A 589 -10.90 -0.55 8.88
C LEU A 589 -9.66 -0.50 9.79
N ASP A 590 -8.65 -1.33 9.51
CA ASP A 590 -7.37 -1.33 10.23
C ASP A 590 -6.27 -0.49 9.58
N GLY A 591 -6.56 0.14 8.44
CA GLY A 591 -5.64 0.95 7.66
C GLY A 591 -4.76 0.15 6.70
N HIS A 592 -4.98 -1.15 6.56
CA HIS A 592 -4.28 -2.00 5.61
C HIS A 592 -5.24 -2.51 4.54
N PRO A 593 -4.94 -2.38 3.23
CA PRO A 593 -5.82 -2.89 2.20
C PRO A 593 -5.98 -4.41 2.28
N ASP A 594 -7.20 -4.87 2.14
CA ASP A 594 -7.56 -6.28 2.07
C ASP A 594 -7.82 -6.69 0.62
N ILE A 595 -7.65 -7.97 0.30
CA ILE A 595 -7.87 -8.48 -1.06
C ILE A 595 -8.99 -9.51 -1.06
N VAL A 596 -10.07 -9.22 -1.79
CA VAL A 596 -11.16 -10.17 -2.03
C VAL A 596 -10.98 -10.79 -3.41
N TYR A 597 -10.78 -12.09 -3.47
CA TYR A 597 -10.82 -12.89 -4.69
C TYR A 597 -12.21 -13.53 -4.84
N GLY A 598 -12.82 -13.37 -6.01
CA GLY A 598 -14.05 -14.08 -6.39
C GLY A 598 -13.82 -15.58 -6.62
N ASP A 599 -14.85 -16.28 -7.08
CA ASP A 599 -14.75 -17.71 -7.37
C ASP A 599 -13.97 -17.96 -8.69
N GLY A 600 -13.03 -18.91 -8.68
CA GLY A 600 -12.27 -19.34 -9.87
C GLY A 600 -13.06 -20.23 -10.85
N LEU A 601 -12.39 -20.75 -11.89
CA LEU A 601 -13.01 -21.64 -12.90
C LEU A 601 -13.52 -22.98 -12.35
N ALA A 602 -13.14 -23.34 -11.12
CA ALA A 602 -13.42 -24.63 -10.50
C ALA A 602 -14.64 -24.64 -9.56
N GLY A 603 -15.34 -23.52 -9.32
CA GLY A 603 -16.46 -23.50 -8.38
C GLY A 603 -16.05 -23.52 -6.90
N GLU A 604 -14.80 -23.14 -6.63
CA GLU A 604 -14.23 -23.02 -5.28
C GLU A 604 -14.76 -21.77 -4.57
N PRO A 605 -14.75 -21.71 -3.22
CA PRO A 605 -15.17 -20.51 -2.51
C PRO A 605 -14.28 -19.31 -2.82
N SER A 606 -14.85 -18.11 -2.69
CA SER A 606 -14.16 -16.83 -2.74
C SER A 606 -13.26 -16.67 -1.51
N TRP A 607 -12.12 -16.00 -1.68
CA TRP A 607 -11.08 -15.87 -0.66
C TRP A 607 -10.92 -14.41 -0.27
N LEU A 608 -10.93 -14.12 1.03
CA LEU A 608 -10.60 -12.81 1.59
C LEU A 608 -9.28 -12.93 2.35
N TYR A 609 -8.30 -12.17 1.87
CA TYR A 609 -7.01 -11.95 2.53
C TYR A 609 -7.08 -10.64 3.30
N LEU A 610 -6.82 -10.70 4.61
CA LEU A 610 -6.66 -9.49 5.41
C LEU A 610 -5.23 -8.99 5.30
N GLY A 611 -5.08 -7.70 4.99
CA GLY A 611 -3.82 -6.98 5.02
C GLY A 611 -3.33 -6.78 6.45
N SER A 612 -2.03 -6.53 6.60
CA SER A 612 -1.45 -6.15 7.88
C SER A 612 -0.10 -5.46 7.66
N ALA A 613 0.47 -4.89 8.73
CA ALA A 613 1.83 -4.36 8.70
C ALA A 613 2.91 -5.39 8.31
N ASP A 614 2.63 -6.70 8.47
CA ASP A 614 3.53 -7.79 8.06
C ASP A 614 3.23 -8.32 6.64
N GLY A 615 2.25 -7.72 5.93
CA GLY A 615 1.74 -8.17 4.64
C GLY A 615 0.60 -9.18 4.77
N TYR A 616 0.47 -10.06 3.77
CA TYR A 616 -0.63 -11.04 3.67
C TYR A 616 -0.19 -12.45 4.11
N ASP A 617 -0.88 -13.05 5.08
CA ASP A 617 -0.59 -14.42 5.53
C ASP A 617 -1.33 -15.46 4.65
N PRO A 618 -0.61 -16.31 3.89
CA PRO A 618 -1.24 -17.35 3.06
C PRO A 618 -1.98 -18.44 3.85
N ASP A 619 -1.72 -18.57 5.16
CA ASP A 619 -2.39 -19.52 6.05
C ASP A 619 -3.61 -18.93 6.77
N ASP A 620 -3.83 -17.60 6.72
CA ASP A 620 -4.97 -16.90 7.34
C ASP A 620 -5.91 -16.32 6.27
N VAL A 621 -6.76 -17.18 5.73
CA VAL A 621 -7.72 -16.82 4.68
C VAL A 621 -9.14 -17.03 5.15
N ILE A 622 -9.98 -16.01 4.98
CA ILE A 622 -11.42 -16.10 5.21
C ILE A 622 -12.08 -16.64 3.94
N LEU A 623 -12.77 -17.77 4.05
CA LEU A 623 -13.51 -18.37 2.94
C LEU A 623 -14.94 -17.85 2.91
N LEU A 624 -15.33 -17.21 1.80
CA LEU A 624 -16.68 -16.73 1.55
C LEU A 624 -17.40 -17.68 0.58
N PRO A 625 -18.30 -18.55 1.06
CA PRO A 625 -18.93 -19.58 0.24
C PRO A 625 -20.02 -18.96 -0.64
N ALA A 626 -19.66 -18.54 -1.84
CA ALA A 626 -20.60 -18.23 -2.90
C ALA A 626 -20.89 -19.50 -3.73
N GLY A 627 -19.84 -20.19 -4.18
CA GLY A 627 -19.90 -21.25 -5.19
C GLY A 627 -20.32 -20.63 -6.53
N GLY A 628 -19.71 -20.92 -7.67
CA GLY A 628 -19.93 -20.14 -8.89
C GLY A 628 -18.61 -19.96 -9.64
N VAL A 629 -18.60 -19.25 -10.77
CA VAL A 629 -17.41 -19.14 -11.61
C VAL A 629 -17.21 -17.70 -12.10
N LEU A 630 -16.06 -17.11 -11.78
CA LEU A 630 -15.58 -15.83 -12.31
C LEU A 630 -16.45 -14.61 -12.03
N GLY A 631 -17.10 -14.51 -10.88
CA GLY A 631 -17.66 -13.23 -10.44
C GLY A 631 -16.54 -12.26 -10.02
N ARG A 632 -16.58 -11.00 -10.49
CA ARG A 632 -15.76 -9.91 -9.98
C ARG A 632 -16.36 -9.39 -8.68
N PRO A 633 -15.68 -9.60 -7.53
CA PRO A 633 -16.15 -9.05 -6.27
C PRO A 633 -16.14 -7.52 -6.34
N VAL A 634 -16.95 -6.89 -5.48
CA VAL A 634 -16.97 -5.44 -5.29
C VAL A 634 -16.98 -5.19 -3.79
N ILE A 635 -15.96 -4.49 -3.29
CA ILE A 635 -15.94 -3.93 -1.94
C ILE A 635 -16.73 -2.62 -1.99
N VAL A 636 -17.65 -2.44 -1.07
CA VAL A 636 -18.52 -1.27 -1.02
C VAL A 636 -18.20 -0.48 0.23
N TRP A 637 -17.68 0.72 -0.01
CA TRP A 637 -17.45 1.77 0.98
C TRP A 637 -17.46 3.10 0.25
N SER A 638 -18.09 4.13 0.81
CA SER A 638 -18.01 5.48 0.29
C SER A 638 -16.69 6.10 0.74
N GLU A 639 -15.87 6.51 -0.23
CA GLU A 639 -14.68 7.34 0.01
C GLU A 639 -15.02 8.77 0.46
#